data_AF-A0A3C0YX71-F1
#
_entry.id   AF-A0A3C0YX71-F1
#
_cell.length_a   1.000
_cell.length_b   1.000
_cell.length_c   1.000
_cell.angle_alpha   90.00
_cell.angle_beta   90.00
_cell.angle_gamma   90.00
#
_symmetry.space_group_name_H-M   'P 1'
#
loop_
_entity.id
_entity.type
_entity.pdbx_description
1 polymer ?
#
loop_
_entity_poly.entity_id
_entity_poly.type
_entity_poly.pdbx_seq_one_letter_code
_entity_poly.pdbx_strand_id
1 'polypeptide(L)'
;MTFGSTCCLCGNHASCRWQTVDIRVALAYLKARCGPMLHASQTNARTTAFGKAVMPAAFALGAAGFVMLAVVASGQAYTELDIKIAGWVQGLDIAGLDFVASLVNFVTCAPMAVGLWLAAMTFLVLKGRPLEAIAVFLIIGLWTATQIIGVVVDRPTVPAELAVAVDFSRTESGSFPSGHATGAVTFYGLLAFLTLSNVRRGPSRVAIPLIAITMIGLVSLSRIYAGAHWPTDILGSYLLGFMGVASIAWLYTNVKYDTLHIPRPGGKSKNDAEPAIEGVTIAGSIASKVYLDWKAGTATKEYNPPMPVRALYWVAFQAPFPYQVRKDSLEAAAAKRKIAGLLTKHRFGYDMAAAAYGIQESDHGYRFVTELIEGSEPASNVEVEDLLNEMYAYFQETGMPTWQIAPGNPHAYSNFIRRPNGEMKLIDLESALVSTSYPWRELRAALRDGNFPTFDDVDFVQLRTYVDTHARELTNTLGASGLTELSEAVDSAESSSESWKDSELRIWGRVSVWVYRVLDMSGPFRAIGRRMESAEAMSINFLTTAVGRWEQEGKIDGDQAATLRNSLGASEMSAVVKHLGAHMILSIVIAIPIPGLRSLARAGWTLSFRLKGLYGRATGKITKEEYRAIKSIHTVKVMLLALVPVVGAASYAVSDPMLKGPGRLLMDESASRLPFKLYTRLHLARFTAPRTTMAAGATVTLPAPAISVTPEAEHETAEAYRIAA
;
A
#
# COMPACT_ATOMS: atom_id res chain seq x y z
N MET A 1 -38.90 64.73 -13.72
CA MET A 1 -39.33 64.70 -15.13
C MET A 1 -40.01 63.38 -15.39
N THR A 2 -41.26 63.46 -15.81
CA THR A 2 -42.19 62.37 -16.16
C THR A 2 -41.76 61.66 -17.44
N PHE A 3 -42.01 60.34 -17.51
CA PHE A 3 -42.55 59.68 -18.70
C PHE A 3 -43.46 58.50 -18.26
N GLY A 4 -44.74 58.60 -18.63
CA GLY A 4 -45.72 57.49 -18.67
C GLY A 4 -45.37 56.50 -19.78
N SER A 5 -46.01 55.36 -19.98
CA SER A 5 -47.44 54.99 -20.02
C SER A 5 -47.45 53.50 -20.46
N THR A 6 -48.41 52.60 -20.25
CA THR A 6 -49.77 52.56 -19.69
C THR A 6 -50.10 51.07 -19.54
N CYS A 7 -50.67 50.67 -18.40
CA CYS A 7 -51.30 49.38 -18.20
C CYS A 7 -52.81 49.58 -18.42
N CYS A 8 -53.40 48.91 -19.40
CA CYS A 8 -54.85 48.80 -19.53
C CYS A 8 -55.26 47.40 -19.07
N LEU A 9 -55.93 47.32 -17.91
CA LEU A 9 -57.16 46.55 -17.69
C LEU A 9 -57.59 46.66 -16.21
N CYS A 10 -58.86 47.02 -16.04
CA CYS A 10 -59.66 47.13 -14.80
C CYS A 10 -59.50 48.39 -13.93
N GLY A 11 -60.44 49.31 -14.13
CA GLY A 11 -60.80 50.35 -13.17
C GLY A 11 -61.83 49.87 -12.16
N ASN A 12 -61.61 50.16 -10.89
CA ASN A 12 -62.55 50.85 -9.99
C ASN A 12 -61.92 50.97 -8.60
N HIS A 13 -62.05 52.15 -8.01
CA HIS A 13 -61.68 52.44 -6.63
C HIS A 13 -62.61 51.69 -5.66
N ALA A 14 -62.08 50.67 -4.98
CA ALA A 14 -62.33 50.29 -3.58
C ALA A 14 -61.92 48.82 -3.39
N SER A 15 -61.11 48.54 -2.37
CA SER A 15 -60.64 47.21 -1.93
C SER A 15 -59.51 46.55 -2.75
N CYS A 16 -58.26 46.90 -2.46
CA CYS A 16 -57.11 46.03 -2.75
C CYS A 16 -56.56 45.47 -1.43
N ARG A 17 -57.08 44.31 -1.01
CA ARG A 17 -56.46 43.45 0.00
C ARG A 17 -55.13 42.94 -0.53
N TRP A 18 -54.14 42.81 0.35
CA TRP A 18 -52.92 42.04 0.12
C TRP A 18 -53.27 40.65 -0.45
N GLN A 19 -53.07 40.46 -1.75
CA GLN A 19 -53.10 39.12 -2.32
C GLN A 19 -51.78 38.46 -1.92
N THR A 20 -51.88 37.49 -1.01
CA THR A 20 -50.84 36.49 -0.79
C THR A 20 -50.42 35.93 -2.14
N VAL A 21 -49.14 36.11 -2.49
CA VAL A 21 -48.54 35.46 -3.66
C VAL A 21 -48.71 33.97 -3.45
N ASP A 22 -49.67 33.38 -4.17
CA ASP A 22 -49.90 31.94 -4.13
C ASP A 22 -48.64 31.27 -4.67
N ILE A 23 -47.90 30.62 -3.77
CA ILE A 23 -46.67 29.87 -4.05
C ILE A 23 -46.89 28.89 -5.19
N ARG A 24 -48.12 28.40 -5.41
CA ARG A 24 -48.46 27.50 -6.52
C ARG A 24 -48.39 28.21 -7.87
N VAL A 25 -48.75 29.49 -7.94
CA VAL A 25 -48.65 30.31 -9.16
C VAL A 25 -47.20 30.66 -9.45
N ALA A 26 -46.41 31.02 -8.44
CA ALA A 26 -44.97 31.27 -8.60
C ALA A 26 -44.21 29.98 -9.02
N LEU A 27 -44.56 28.84 -8.43
CA LEU A 27 -44.03 27.53 -8.82
C LEU A 27 -44.48 27.12 -10.23
N ALA A 28 -45.73 27.37 -10.61
CA ALA A 28 -46.22 27.11 -11.97
C ALA A 28 -45.51 27.99 -13.01
N TYR A 29 -45.26 29.27 -12.68
CA TYR A 29 -44.55 30.22 -13.54
C TYR A 29 -43.07 29.82 -13.72
N LEU A 30 -42.40 29.40 -12.65
CA LEU A 30 -41.04 28.83 -12.70
C LEU A 30 -41.00 27.51 -13.48
N LYS A 31 -41.99 26.64 -13.31
CA LYS A 31 -42.09 25.36 -14.03
C LYS A 31 -42.35 25.55 -15.53
N ALA A 32 -43.12 26.58 -15.91
CA ALA A 32 -43.40 26.93 -17.30
C ALA A 32 -42.20 27.61 -18.00
N ARG A 33 -41.45 28.49 -17.32
CA ARG A 33 -40.27 29.16 -17.90
C ARG A 33 -39.00 28.33 -17.86
N CYS A 34 -38.78 27.53 -16.81
CA CYS A 34 -37.62 26.63 -16.71
C CYS A 34 -37.87 25.24 -17.34
N GLY A 35 -39.12 24.90 -17.64
CA GLY A 35 -39.50 23.63 -18.27
C GLY A 35 -38.75 23.33 -19.58
N PRO A 36 -38.66 24.28 -20.52
CA PRO A 36 -37.90 24.09 -21.76
C PRO A 36 -36.38 23.98 -21.55
N MET A 37 -35.81 24.73 -20.58
CA MET A 37 -34.39 24.63 -20.22
C MET A 37 -34.04 23.32 -19.51
N LEU A 38 -34.98 22.74 -18.75
CA LEU A 38 -34.82 21.46 -18.06
C LEU A 38 -35.16 20.24 -18.95
N HIS A 39 -35.86 20.43 -20.07
CA HIS A 39 -36.13 19.40 -21.07
C HIS A 39 -35.13 19.38 -22.24
N ALA A 40 -34.36 20.44 -22.45
CA ALA A 40 -33.34 20.51 -23.50
C ALA A 40 -32.10 19.61 -23.27
N SER A 41 -32.01 18.86 -22.16
CA SER A 41 -30.94 17.87 -21.94
C SER A 41 -31.26 16.47 -22.47
N GLN A 42 -32.45 16.27 -23.02
CA GLN A 42 -32.83 14.99 -23.61
C GLN A 42 -32.85 15.13 -25.13
N THR A 43 -31.95 14.37 -25.77
CA THR A 43 -31.88 14.10 -27.21
C THR A 43 -31.57 15.32 -28.12
N ASN A 44 -30.29 15.60 -28.36
CA ASN A 44 -29.81 15.99 -29.68
C ASN A 44 -28.27 15.93 -29.77
N ALA A 45 -27.73 15.31 -30.83
CA ALA A 45 -26.29 15.24 -31.09
C ALA A 45 -25.61 16.62 -31.30
N ARG A 46 -26.38 17.72 -31.37
CA ARG A 46 -25.86 19.10 -31.43
C ARG A 46 -25.46 19.67 -30.07
N THR A 47 -26.06 19.25 -28.95
CA THR A 47 -25.68 19.73 -27.59
C THR A 47 -24.39 19.07 -27.06
N THR A 48 -24.05 17.88 -27.54
CA THR A 48 -22.77 17.21 -27.21
C THR A 48 -21.56 17.84 -27.91
N ALA A 49 -21.74 18.44 -29.10
CA ALA A 49 -20.68 19.21 -29.76
C ALA A 49 -20.48 20.59 -29.10
N PHE A 50 -21.58 21.27 -28.72
CA PHE A 50 -21.53 22.56 -28.00
C PHE A 50 -20.92 22.41 -26.60
N GLY A 51 -21.27 21.35 -25.85
CA GLY A 51 -20.69 21.07 -24.53
C GLY A 51 -19.20 20.70 -24.54
N LYS A 52 -18.69 20.10 -25.63
CA LYS A 52 -17.28 19.74 -25.79
C LYS A 52 -16.35 20.93 -26.02
N ALA A 53 -16.85 22.05 -26.55
CA ALA A 53 -16.08 23.28 -26.75
C ALA A 53 -16.31 24.33 -25.64
N VAL A 54 -17.53 24.42 -25.12
CA VAL A 54 -17.91 25.42 -24.10
C VAL A 54 -17.35 25.10 -22.71
N MET A 55 -17.25 23.81 -22.33
CA MET A 55 -16.75 23.43 -21.02
C MET A 55 -15.24 23.69 -20.83
N PRO A 56 -14.36 23.35 -21.79
CA PRO A 56 -12.95 23.75 -21.72
C PRO A 56 -12.77 25.26 -21.75
N ALA A 57 -13.56 25.99 -22.55
CA ALA A 57 -13.49 27.45 -22.61
C ALA A 57 -13.93 28.10 -21.29
N ALA A 58 -15.02 27.65 -20.67
CA ALA A 58 -15.48 28.14 -19.38
C ALA A 58 -14.48 27.79 -18.25
N PHE A 59 -13.86 26.61 -18.30
CA PHE A 59 -12.82 26.21 -17.36
C PHE A 59 -11.56 27.08 -17.52
N ALA A 60 -11.13 27.35 -18.76
CA ALA A 60 -9.99 28.22 -19.05
C ALA A 60 -10.24 29.67 -18.63
N LEU A 61 -11.44 30.20 -18.89
CA LEU A 61 -11.86 31.53 -18.43
C LEU A 61 -11.93 31.61 -16.89
N GLY A 62 -12.45 30.57 -16.24
CA GLY A 62 -12.47 30.45 -14.79
C GLY A 62 -11.06 30.41 -14.19
N ALA A 63 -10.16 29.63 -14.80
CA ALA A 63 -8.76 29.54 -14.40
C ALA A 63 -8.04 30.89 -14.58
N ALA A 64 -8.22 31.55 -15.73
CA ALA A 64 -7.65 32.86 -16.00
C ALA A 64 -8.17 33.92 -15.01
N GLY A 65 -9.48 33.92 -14.73
CA GLY A 65 -10.08 34.80 -13.72
C GLY A 65 -9.56 34.53 -12.31
N PHE A 66 -9.38 33.25 -11.94
CA PHE A 66 -8.80 32.90 -10.65
C PHE A 66 -7.35 33.35 -10.52
N VAL A 67 -6.53 33.11 -11.55
CA VAL A 67 -5.12 33.55 -11.58
C VAL A 67 -5.04 35.08 -11.52
N MET A 68 -5.88 35.80 -12.26
CA MET A 68 -5.95 37.25 -12.20
C MET A 68 -6.25 37.73 -10.77
N LEU A 69 -7.26 37.14 -10.11
CA LEU A 69 -7.59 37.50 -8.73
C LEU A 69 -6.47 37.15 -7.74
N ALA A 70 -5.81 36.01 -7.91
CA ALA A 70 -4.68 35.60 -7.07
C ALA A 70 -3.48 36.55 -7.21
N VAL A 71 -3.17 37.01 -8.42
CA VAL A 71 -2.11 38.00 -8.68
C VAL A 71 -2.46 39.34 -8.03
N VAL A 72 -3.70 39.82 -8.19
CA VAL A 72 -4.16 41.05 -7.53
C VAL A 72 -4.08 40.92 -6.00
N ALA A 73 -4.55 39.79 -5.45
CA ALA A 73 -4.51 39.48 -4.03
C ALA A 73 -3.09 39.40 -3.44
N SER A 74 -2.11 38.95 -4.24
CA SER A 74 -0.70 38.89 -3.81
C SER A 74 -0.02 40.26 -3.73
N GLY A 75 -0.49 41.22 -4.54
CA GLY A 75 0.10 42.56 -4.63
C GLY A 75 -0.63 43.64 -3.83
N GLN A 76 -1.87 43.37 -3.39
CA GLN A 76 -2.72 44.36 -2.70
C GLN A 76 -3.50 43.71 -1.56
N ALA A 77 -3.56 44.40 -0.41
CA ALA A 77 -4.36 43.94 0.73
C ALA A 77 -5.87 43.95 0.42
N TYR A 78 -6.36 44.97 -0.28
CA TYR A 78 -7.77 45.14 -0.65
C TYR A 78 -7.92 45.93 -1.95
N THR A 79 -9.07 45.75 -2.61
CA THR A 79 -9.50 46.58 -3.75
C THR A 79 -10.56 47.60 -3.29
N GLU A 80 -10.80 48.65 -4.08
CA GLU A 80 -11.90 49.59 -3.78
C GLU A 80 -13.28 48.91 -3.74
N LEU A 81 -13.46 47.88 -4.56
CA LEU A 81 -14.70 47.10 -4.60
C LEU A 81 -14.86 46.28 -3.32
N ASP A 82 -13.76 45.73 -2.79
CA ASP A 82 -13.77 44.99 -1.53
C ASP A 82 -14.27 45.85 -0.39
N ILE A 83 -13.79 47.09 -0.26
CA ILE A 83 -14.22 48.01 0.80
C ILE A 83 -15.70 48.37 0.65
N LYS A 84 -16.15 48.72 -0.57
CA LYS A 84 -17.54 49.13 -0.82
C LYS A 84 -18.52 48.01 -0.47
N ILE A 85 -18.22 46.78 -0.91
CA ILE A 85 -19.09 45.62 -0.67
C ILE A 85 -19.00 45.19 0.80
N ALA A 86 -17.80 45.10 1.38
CA ALA A 86 -17.64 44.72 2.78
C ALA A 86 -18.36 45.71 3.70
N GLY A 87 -18.18 47.02 3.50
CA GLY A 87 -18.86 48.05 4.28
C GLY A 87 -20.38 48.01 4.14
N TRP A 88 -20.90 47.72 2.94
CA TRP A 88 -22.35 47.53 2.74
C TRP A 88 -22.89 46.32 3.49
N VAL A 89 -22.20 45.16 3.40
CA VAL A 89 -22.63 43.93 4.08
C VAL A 89 -22.52 44.05 5.59
N GLN A 90 -21.43 44.65 6.09
CA GLN A 90 -21.18 44.85 7.51
C GLN A 90 -22.07 45.93 8.13
N GLY A 91 -22.56 46.88 7.33
CA GLY A 91 -23.54 47.88 7.75
C GLY A 91 -24.98 47.37 7.85
N LEU A 92 -25.22 46.07 7.63
CA LEU A 92 -26.55 45.46 7.77
C LEU A 92 -26.92 45.29 9.24
N ASP A 93 -27.70 46.23 9.77
CA ASP A 93 -28.27 46.16 11.12
C ASP A 93 -29.61 45.39 11.11
N ILE A 94 -29.52 44.06 11.09
CA ILE A 94 -30.69 43.15 11.08
C ILE A 94 -30.67 42.31 12.35
N ALA A 95 -31.75 42.39 13.13
CA ALA A 95 -31.91 41.60 14.35
C ALA A 95 -31.75 40.10 14.09
N GLY A 96 -30.82 39.45 14.80
CA GLY A 96 -30.53 38.01 14.69
C GLY A 96 -29.51 37.63 13.62
N LEU A 97 -28.98 38.58 12.85
CA LEU A 97 -27.96 38.30 11.82
C LEU A 97 -26.66 37.75 12.43
N ASP A 98 -26.23 38.24 13.59
CA ASP A 98 -25.06 37.71 14.31
C ASP A 98 -25.23 36.25 14.74
N PHE A 99 -26.44 35.89 15.18
CA PHE A 99 -26.76 34.51 15.54
C PHE A 99 -26.70 33.60 14.31
N VAL A 100 -27.26 34.03 13.18
CA VAL A 100 -27.20 33.29 11.91
C VAL A 100 -25.75 33.16 11.44
N ALA A 101 -24.96 34.23 11.45
CA ALA A 101 -23.55 34.20 11.07
C ALA A 101 -22.74 33.25 11.96
N SER A 102 -23.00 33.24 13.27
CA SER A 102 -22.37 32.36 14.25
C SER A 102 -22.76 30.90 14.05
N LEU A 103 -24.04 30.61 13.78
CA LEU A 103 -24.51 29.27 13.49
C LEU A 103 -23.90 28.73 12.19
N VAL A 104 -23.88 29.56 11.14
CA VAL A 104 -23.23 29.22 9.87
C VAL A 104 -21.75 28.95 10.09
N ASN A 105 -21.05 29.76 10.88
CA ASN A 105 -19.65 29.52 11.25
C ASN A 105 -19.46 28.18 11.97
N PHE A 106 -20.31 27.88 12.96
CA PHE A 106 -20.23 26.64 13.72
C PHE A 106 -20.40 25.40 12.84
N VAL A 107 -21.38 25.42 11.91
CA VAL A 107 -21.64 24.29 11.01
C VAL A 107 -20.55 24.12 9.96
N THR A 108 -19.80 25.18 9.65
CA THR A 108 -18.80 25.21 8.56
C THR A 108 -17.37 25.21 9.05
N CYS A 109 -17.13 25.22 10.36
CA CYS A 109 -15.80 25.11 10.93
C CYS A 109 -15.16 23.77 10.54
N ALA A 110 -13.83 23.72 10.47
CA ALA A 110 -13.11 22.58 9.90
C ALA A 110 -13.49 21.21 10.53
N PRO A 111 -13.58 21.05 11.87
CA PRO A 111 -14.00 19.78 12.46
C PRO A 111 -15.42 19.36 12.07
N MET A 112 -16.37 20.31 12.04
CA MET A 112 -17.76 20.03 11.70
C MET A 112 -17.92 19.72 10.22
N ALA A 113 -17.23 20.46 9.35
CA ALA A 113 -17.20 20.20 7.91
C ALA A 113 -16.65 18.81 7.61
N VAL A 114 -15.53 18.42 8.23
CA VAL A 114 -14.97 17.06 8.11
C VAL A 114 -15.97 16.01 8.63
N GLY A 115 -16.62 16.27 9.77
CA GLY A 115 -17.67 15.39 10.29
C GLY A 115 -18.82 15.19 9.31
N LEU A 116 -19.30 16.27 8.68
CA LEU A 116 -20.34 16.21 7.64
C LEU A 116 -19.88 15.45 6.39
N TRP A 117 -18.62 15.61 5.98
CA TRP A 117 -18.06 14.87 4.84
C TRP A 117 -17.98 13.39 5.14
N LEU A 118 -17.46 13.00 6.30
CA LEU A 118 -17.39 11.61 6.73
C LEU A 118 -18.78 10.99 6.89
N ALA A 119 -19.75 11.74 7.44
CA ALA A 119 -21.13 11.29 7.55
C ALA A 119 -21.77 11.08 6.16
N ALA A 120 -21.56 12.00 5.21
CA ALA A 120 -22.03 11.87 3.84
C ALA A 120 -21.39 10.66 3.13
N MET A 121 -20.07 10.47 3.28
CA MET A 121 -19.36 9.31 2.73
C MET A 121 -19.89 8.01 3.33
N THR A 122 -19.99 7.93 4.66
CA THR A 122 -20.51 6.75 5.37
C THR A 122 -21.94 6.45 4.91
N PHE A 123 -22.81 7.45 4.86
CA PHE A 123 -24.18 7.30 4.37
C PHE A 123 -24.23 6.77 2.93
N LEU A 124 -23.38 7.29 2.03
CA LEU A 124 -23.33 6.86 0.63
C LEU A 124 -22.80 5.42 0.51
N VAL A 125 -21.78 5.05 1.28
CA VAL A 125 -21.28 3.66 1.33
C VAL A 125 -22.36 2.71 1.85
N LEU A 126 -23.04 3.06 2.96
CA LEU A 126 -24.15 2.28 3.51
C LEU A 126 -25.34 2.15 2.55
N LYS A 127 -25.50 3.08 1.62
CA LYS A 127 -26.50 3.04 0.55
C LYS A 127 -26.03 2.31 -0.71
N GLY A 128 -24.87 1.65 -0.68
CA GLY A 128 -24.32 0.94 -1.84
C GLY A 128 -23.85 1.87 -2.96
N ARG A 129 -23.42 3.09 -2.61
CA ARG A 129 -23.03 4.16 -3.56
C ARG A 129 -21.55 4.54 -3.41
N PRO A 130 -20.60 3.61 -3.61
CA PRO A 130 -19.18 3.84 -3.33
C PRO A 130 -18.55 4.88 -4.27
N LEU A 131 -19.00 5.00 -5.52
CA LEU A 131 -18.48 6.01 -6.46
C LEU A 131 -18.84 7.44 -6.05
N GLU A 132 -20.06 7.63 -5.56
CA GLU A 132 -20.50 8.89 -4.98
C GLU A 132 -19.71 9.22 -3.70
N ALA A 133 -19.43 8.21 -2.87
CA ALA A 133 -18.57 8.38 -1.69
C ALA A 133 -17.13 8.76 -2.07
N ILE A 134 -16.56 8.14 -3.11
CA ILE A 134 -15.25 8.50 -3.66
C ILE A 134 -15.27 9.94 -4.21
N ALA A 135 -16.34 10.34 -4.92
CA ALA A 135 -16.46 11.71 -5.41
C ALA A 135 -16.45 12.73 -4.24
N VAL A 136 -17.11 12.41 -3.12
CA VAL A 136 -17.05 13.24 -1.90
C VAL A 136 -15.66 13.20 -1.26
N PHE A 137 -14.97 12.06 -1.26
CA PHE A 137 -13.60 11.95 -0.76
C PHE A 137 -12.63 12.87 -1.51
N LEU A 138 -12.79 12.99 -2.84
CA LEU A 138 -11.92 13.85 -3.68
C LEU A 138 -11.96 15.34 -3.31
N ILE A 139 -12.93 15.79 -2.51
CA ILE A 139 -12.97 17.15 -1.94
C ILE A 139 -11.68 17.46 -1.14
N ILE A 140 -11.05 16.45 -0.53
CA ILE A 140 -9.82 16.63 0.24
C ILE A 140 -8.70 17.27 -0.59
N GLY A 141 -8.59 16.91 -1.88
CA GLY A 141 -7.56 17.46 -2.77
C GLY A 141 -7.74 18.96 -2.99
N LEU A 142 -8.99 19.43 -3.10
CA LEU A 142 -9.29 20.85 -3.28
C LEU A 142 -9.14 21.64 -1.97
N TRP A 143 -9.44 21.02 -0.83
CA TRP A 143 -9.14 21.58 0.48
C TRP A 143 -7.63 21.80 0.64
N THR A 144 -6.81 20.79 0.32
CA THR A 144 -5.35 20.90 0.34
C THR A 144 -4.85 21.97 -0.62
N ALA A 145 -5.36 22.02 -1.85
CA ALA A 145 -5.01 23.06 -2.82
C ALA A 145 -5.32 24.47 -2.28
N THR A 146 -6.46 24.64 -1.61
CA THR A 146 -6.85 25.92 -0.99
C THR A 146 -5.85 26.36 0.08
N GLN A 147 -5.36 25.44 0.93
CA GLN A 147 -4.35 25.75 1.94
C GLN A 147 -3.01 26.15 1.32
N ILE A 148 -2.56 25.41 0.29
CA ILE A 148 -1.32 25.72 -0.43
C ILE A 148 -1.40 27.11 -1.08
N ILE A 149 -2.52 27.42 -1.74
CA ILE A 149 -2.71 28.73 -2.37
C ILE A 149 -2.72 29.84 -1.32
N GLY A 150 -3.37 29.64 -0.17
CA GLY A 150 -3.38 30.60 0.94
C GLY A 150 -1.97 30.99 1.38
N VAL A 151 -1.11 29.99 1.59
CA VAL A 151 0.31 30.20 1.98
C VAL A 151 1.11 30.90 0.87
N VAL A 152 0.83 30.60 -0.40
CA VAL A 152 1.56 31.19 -1.54
C VAL A 152 1.14 32.63 -1.80
N VAL A 153 -0.14 32.95 -1.67
CA VAL A 153 -0.68 34.30 -1.95
C VAL A 153 -0.45 35.24 -0.76
N ASP A 154 -0.46 34.71 0.48
CA ASP A 154 -0.15 35.43 1.73
C ASP A 154 -0.88 36.78 1.87
N ARG A 155 -2.15 36.82 1.43
CA ARG A 155 -2.94 38.05 1.47
C ARG A 155 -3.30 38.40 2.93
N PRO A 156 -3.11 39.66 3.38
CA PRO A 156 -3.55 40.10 4.70
C PRO A 156 -5.08 39.97 4.90
N THR A 157 -5.48 39.54 6.10
CA THR A 157 -6.90 39.52 6.50
C THR A 157 -7.43 40.92 6.79
N VAL A 158 -8.75 41.08 6.90
CA VAL A 158 -9.38 42.38 7.17
C VAL A 158 -8.87 42.93 8.53
N PRO A 159 -8.41 44.20 8.58
CA PRO A 159 -7.97 44.84 9.82
C PRO A 159 -9.05 44.81 10.91
N ALA A 160 -8.64 44.71 12.18
CA ALA A 160 -9.57 44.58 13.32
C ALA A 160 -10.51 45.78 13.45
N GLU A 161 -10.02 46.95 13.06
CA GLU A 161 -10.73 48.22 13.08
C GLU A 161 -11.90 48.29 12.08
N LEU A 162 -11.90 47.40 11.09
CA LEU A 162 -12.92 47.28 10.04
C LEU A 162 -13.80 46.04 10.21
N ALA A 163 -13.66 45.27 11.30
CA ALA A 163 -14.44 44.06 11.54
C ALA A 163 -15.53 44.33 12.59
N VAL A 164 -16.79 43.98 12.29
CA VAL A 164 -17.99 44.27 13.13
C VAL A 164 -18.16 43.29 14.30
N ALA A 165 -17.06 42.85 14.92
CA ALA A 165 -17.07 42.08 16.16
C ALA A 165 -17.82 40.73 16.14
N VAL A 166 -17.13 39.68 15.68
CA VAL A 166 -17.18 38.35 16.32
C VAL A 166 -15.78 37.75 16.14
N ASP A 167 -15.16 37.23 17.22
CA ASP A 167 -13.83 36.61 17.20
C ASP A 167 -13.87 35.25 16.48
N PHE A 168 -14.11 35.28 15.18
CA PHE A 168 -13.98 34.14 14.30
C PHE A 168 -12.52 34.03 13.91
N SER A 169 -11.75 33.30 14.73
CA SER A 169 -10.36 32.87 14.52
C SER A 169 -9.73 33.38 13.22
N ARG A 170 -8.91 34.43 13.31
CA ARG A 170 -8.05 34.87 12.21
C ARG A 170 -7.19 33.69 11.75
N THR A 171 -7.30 33.33 10.48
CA THR A 171 -6.50 32.23 9.92
C THR A 171 -5.05 32.68 9.73
N GLU A 172 -4.11 31.92 10.27
CA GLU A 172 -2.66 32.16 10.13
C GLU A 172 -2.14 31.96 8.69
N SER A 173 -2.98 31.45 7.78
CA SER A 173 -2.61 30.99 6.42
C SER A 173 -3.04 31.92 5.26
N GLY A 174 -3.26 33.21 5.53
CA GLY A 174 -3.66 34.21 4.53
C GLY A 174 -5.18 34.28 4.26
N SER A 175 -5.63 35.38 3.65
CA SER A 175 -7.05 35.68 3.41
C SER A 175 -7.57 35.14 2.08
N PHE A 176 -6.71 35.00 1.06
CA PHE A 176 -7.10 34.56 -0.28
C PHE A 176 -6.64 33.13 -0.60
N PRO A 177 -7.49 32.25 -1.17
CA PRO A 177 -8.95 32.34 -1.22
C PRO A 177 -9.55 31.86 0.12
N SER A 178 -10.82 32.15 0.36
CA SER A 178 -11.49 31.69 1.58
C SER A 178 -11.66 30.16 1.62
N GLY A 179 -11.12 29.51 2.66
CA GLY A 179 -11.29 28.07 2.90
C GLY A 179 -12.74 27.66 3.13
N HIS A 180 -13.50 28.45 3.90
CA HIS A 180 -14.91 28.18 4.20
C HIS A 180 -15.79 28.29 2.94
N ALA A 181 -15.61 29.35 2.14
CA ALA A 181 -16.37 29.51 0.91
C ALA A 181 -16.01 28.44 -0.13
N THR A 182 -14.72 28.10 -0.28
CA THR A 182 -14.29 27.04 -1.19
C THR A 182 -14.85 25.69 -0.75
N GLY A 183 -14.78 25.36 0.55
CA GLY A 183 -15.38 24.15 1.11
C GLY A 183 -16.89 24.09 0.91
N ALA A 184 -17.61 25.21 1.10
CA ALA A 184 -19.05 25.28 0.87
C ALA A 184 -19.43 25.05 -0.59
N VAL A 185 -18.77 25.74 -1.55
CA VAL A 185 -19.01 25.52 -2.98
C VAL A 185 -18.74 24.08 -3.36
N THR A 186 -17.67 23.50 -2.83
CA THR A 186 -17.25 22.16 -3.21
C THR A 186 -18.19 21.09 -2.66
N PHE A 187 -18.48 21.12 -1.37
CA PHE A 187 -19.34 20.13 -0.74
C PHE A 187 -20.80 20.26 -1.18
N TYR A 188 -21.39 21.45 -1.05
CA TYR A 188 -22.80 21.65 -1.39
C TYR A 188 -23.01 21.64 -2.91
N GLY A 189 -22.08 22.16 -3.70
CA GLY A 189 -22.12 22.08 -5.16
C GLY A 189 -22.01 20.64 -5.67
N LEU A 190 -21.12 19.84 -5.09
CA LEU A 190 -21.02 18.41 -5.42
C LEU A 190 -22.30 17.66 -4.98
N LEU A 191 -22.87 17.97 -3.81
CA LEU A 191 -24.12 17.36 -3.36
C LEU A 191 -25.30 17.68 -4.30
N ALA A 192 -25.38 18.93 -4.77
CA ALA A 192 -26.35 19.35 -5.77
C ALA A 192 -26.14 18.58 -7.09
N PHE A 193 -24.89 18.51 -7.57
CA PHE A 193 -24.53 17.76 -8.79
C PHE A 193 -24.88 16.26 -8.67
N LEU A 194 -24.49 15.60 -7.59
CA LEU A 194 -24.76 14.19 -7.35
C LEU A 194 -26.27 13.94 -7.24
N THR A 195 -27.02 14.84 -6.61
CA THR A 195 -28.49 14.74 -6.54
C THR A 195 -29.10 14.85 -7.93
N LEU A 196 -28.74 15.88 -8.70
CA LEU A 196 -29.28 16.10 -10.04
C LEU A 196 -28.92 14.98 -11.02
N SER A 197 -27.73 14.39 -10.87
CA SER A 197 -27.23 13.30 -11.69
C SER A 197 -27.91 11.96 -11.39
N ASN A 198 -28.38 11.75 -10.16
CA ASN A 198 -28.81 10.44 -9.69
C ASN A 198 -30.28 10.34 -9.29
N VAL A 199 -30.92 11.44 -8.89
CA VAL A 199 -32.31 11.46 -8.45
C VAL A 199 -33.17 11.91 -9.62
N ARG A 200 -33.99 11.01 -10.18
CA ARG A 200 -34.81 11.30 -11.37
C ARG A 200 -36.01 12.19 -11.10
N ARG A 201 -36.72 11.99 -9.99
CA ARG A 201 -37.99 12.66 -9.65
C ARG A 201 -38.11 12.79 -8.12
N GLY A 202 -39.03 13.64 -7.66
CA GLY A 202 -39.33 13.82 -6.25
C GLY A 202 -38.82 15.15 -5.67
N PRO A 203 -39.27 15.52 -4.46
CA PRO A 203 -38.99 16.82 -3.85
C PRO A 203 -37.49 17.03 -3.60
N SER A 204 -36.73 15.98 -3.35
CA SER A 204 -35.28 16.05 -3.11
C SER A 204 -34.48 16.56 -4.31
N ARG A 205 -34.94 16.30 -5.55
CA ARG A 205 -34.29 16.80 -6.78
C ARG A 205 -34.29 18.33 -6.87
N VAL A 206 -35.20 18.99 -6.18
CA VAL A 206 -35.31 20.46 -6.14
C VAL A 206 -34.83 21.00 -4.79
N ALA A 207 -35.26 20.39 -3.69
CA ALA A 207 -34.94 20.84 -2.35
C ALA A 207 -33.43 20.80 -2.05
N ILE A 208 -32.72 19.74 -2.43
CA ILE A 208 -31.29 19.61 -2.10
C ILE A 208 -30.44 20.64 -2.87
N PRO A 209 -30.58 20.81 -4.20
CA PRO A 209 -29.87 21.90 -4.90
C PRO A 209 -30.21 23.29 -4.39
N LEU A 210 -31.47 23.53 -4.00
CA LEU A 210 -31.88 24.82 -3.43
C LEU A 210 -31.19 25.06 -2.08
N ILE A 211 -31.21 24.07 -1.18
CA ILE A 211 -30.49 24.13 0.10
C ILE A 211 -29.00 24.34 -0.13
N ALA A 212 -28.41 23.64 -1.10
CA ALA A 212 -27.00 23.78 -1.44
C ALA A 212 -26.63 25.21 -1.87
N ILE A 213 -27.41 25.81 -2.78
CA ILE A 213 -27.19 27.18 -3.25
C ILE A 213 -27.36 28.18 -2.10
N THR A 214 -28.41 28.01 -1.28
CA THR A 214 -28.64 28.85 -0.10
C THR A 214 -27.47 28.77 0.88
N MET A 215 -26.98 27.57 1.17
CA MET A 215 -25.83 27.39 2.06
C MET A 215 -24.57 28.05 1.49
N ILE A 216 -24.25 27.87 0.20
CA ILE A 216 -23.11 28.54 -0.44
C ILE A 216 -23.18 30.05 -0.24
N GLY A 217 -24.36 30.66 -0.47
CA GLY A 217 -24.58 32.09 -0.24
C GLY A 217 -24.43 32.50 1.21
N LEU A 218 -25.07 31.77 2.14
CA LEU A 218 -25.02 32.06 3.58
C LEU A 218 -23.60 31.97 4.14
N VAL A 219 -22.84 30.93 3.79
CA VAL A 219 -21.43 30.79 4.21
C VAL A 219 -20.63 31.99 3.73
N SER A 220 -20.79 32.34 2.45
CA SER A 220 -20.01 33.39 1.82
C SER A 220 -20.30 34.78 2.39
N LEU A 221 -21.59 35.10 2.56
CA LEU A 221 -22.02 36.36 3.18
C LEU A 221 -21.57 36.42 4.65
N SER A 222 -21.64 35.31 5.39
CA SER A 222 -21.16 35.28 6.78
C SER A 222 -19.67 35.63 6.91
N ARG A 223 -18.84 35.27 5.92
CA ARG A 223 -17.40 35.57 5.92
C ARG A 223 -17.11 37.05 5.68
N ILE A 224 -17.89 37.69 4.81
CA ILE A 224 -17.79 39.13 4.55
C ILE A 224 -18.32 39.92 5.74
N TYR A 225 -19.49 39.52 6.27
CA TYR A 225 -20.13 40.13 7.44
C TYR A 225 -19.23 40.06 8.68
N ALA A 226 -18.60 38.91 8.92
CA ALA A 226 -17.64 38.72 10.00
C ALA A 226 -16.35 39.55 9.85
N GLY A 227 -16.08 40.10 8.67
CA GLY A 227 -14.78 40.70 8.35
C GLY A 227 -13.64 39.66 8.35
N ALA A 228 -13.92 38.40 8.02
CA ALA A 228 -12.88 37.38 7.95
C ALA A 228 -12.17 37.35 6.58
N HIS A 229 -12.90 37.72 5.52
CA HIS A 229 -12.44 37.68 4.14
C HIS A 229 -12.98 38.86 3.33
N TRP A 230 -12.20 39.29 2.34
CA TRP A 230 -12.63 40.27 1.36
C TRP A 230 -13.60 39.64 0.33
N PRO A 231 -14.52 40.43 -0.25
CA PRO A 231 -15.43 39.97 -1.32
C PRO A 231 -14.71 39.29 -2.51
N THR A 232 -13.53 39.77 -2.89
CA THR A 232 -12.69 39.14 -3.94
C THR A 232 -12.13 37.78 -3.53
N ASP A 233 -11.88 37.53 -2.23
CA ASP A 233 -11.48 36.20 -1.74
C ASP A 233 -12.59 35.18 -1.95
N ILE A 234 -13.85 35.60 -1.71
CA ILE A 234 -15.05 34.79 -1.95
C ILE A 234 -15.22 34.50 -3.44
N LEU A 235 -15.00 35.49 -4.29
CA LEU A 235 -15.05 35.30 -5.74
C LEU A 235 -13.97 34.31 -6.22
N GLY A 236 -12.75 34.42 -5.70
CA GLY A 236 -11.68 33.46 -5.93
C GLY A 236 -12.06 32.04 -5.48
N SER A 237 -12.65 31.91 -4.29
CA SER A 237 -13.19 30.65 -3.77
C SER A 237 -14.28 30.04 -4.65
N TYR A 238 -15.14 30.86 -5.25
CA TYR A 238 -16.16 30.39 -6.16
C TYR A 238 -15.54 29.81 -7.43
N LEU A 239 -14.60 30.53 -8.05
CA LEU A 239 -13.92 30.05 -9.25
C LEU A 239 -13.18 28.74 -8.98
N LEU A 240 -12.37 28.69 -7.93
CA LEU A 240 -11.63 27.49 -7.53
C LEU A 240 -12.56 26.32 -7.17
N GLY A 241 -13.59 26.59 -6.37
CA GLY A 241 -14.61 25.63 -5.95
C GLY A 241 -15.37 25.03 -7.13
N PHE A 242 -15.88 25.87 -8.05
CA PHE A 242 -16.64 25.40 -9.21
C PHE A 242 -15.75 24.63 -10.20
N MET A 243 -14.51 25.06 -10.41
CA MET A 243 -13.55 24.29 -11.23
C MET A 243 -13.28 22.92 -10.61
N GLY A 244 -13.09 22.86 -9.28
CA GLY A 244 -12.91 21.60 -8.56
C GLY A 244 -14.13 20.69 -8.67
N VAL A 245 -15.34 21.21 -8.44
CA VAL A 245 -16.59 20.45 -8.62
C VAL A 245 -16.75 19.98 -10.07
N ALA A 246 -16.46 20.82 -11.05
CA ALA A 246 -16.52 20.45 -12.47
C ALA A 246 -15.53 19.32 -12.80
N SER A 247 -14.32 19.36 -12.22
CA SER A 247 -13.28 18.33 -12.41
C SER A 247 -13.70 17.00 -11.78
N ILE A 248 -14.22 17.04 -10.55
CA ILE A 248 -14.74 15.85 -9.85
C ILE A 248 -15.96 15.29 -10.58
N ALA A 249 -16.89 16.16 -11.02
CA ALA A 249 -18.07 15.78 -11.78
C ALA A 249 -17.73 15.15 -13.13
N TRP A 250 -16.74 15.70 -13.84
CA TRP A 250 -16.21 15.13 -15.07
C TRP A 250 -15.60 13.76 -14.81
N LEU A 251 -14.72 13.63 -13.82
CA LEU A 251 -14.11 12.34 -13.49
C LEU A 251 -15.17 11.31 -13.09
N TYR A 252 -16.10 11.69 -12.19
CA TYR A 252 -17.21 10.85 -11.76
C TYR A 252 -18.08 10.39 -12.93
N THR A 253 -18.44 11.28 -13.86
CA THR A 253 -19.27 10.92 -15.01
C THR A 253 -18.55 10.04 -16.02
N ASN A 254 -17.28 10.29 -16.31
CA ASN A 254 -16.49 9.43 -17.20
C ASN A 254 -16.31 8.04 -16.59
N VAL A 255 -15.97 7.96 -15.30
CA VAL A 255 -15.85 6.68 -14.60
C VAL A 255 -17.19 5.96 -14.57
N LYS A 256 -18.28 6.65 -14.19
CA LYS A 256 -19.60 6.05 -14.01
C LYS A 256 -20.26 5.60 -15.30
N TYR A 257 -20.19 6.42 -16.36
CA TYR A 257 -20.93 6.18 -17.58
C TYR A 257 -20.08 5.60 -18.71
N ASP A 258 -18.81 6.01 -18.82
CA ASP A 258 -17.95 5.60 -19.94
C ASP A 258 -17.03 4.44 -19.56
N THR A 259 -16.60 4.32 -18.30
CA THR A 259 -15.77 3.18 -17.86
C THR A 259 -16.56 2.06 -17.19
N LEU A 260 -17.60 2.39 -16.43
CA LEU A 260 -18.48 1.43 -15.76
C LEU A 260 -19.72 1.06 -16.57
N HIS A 261 -19.90 1.65 -17.77
CA HIS A 261 -21.01 1.39 -18.69
C HIS A 261 -22.42 1.46 -18.08
N ILE A 262 -22.59 2.19 -16.95
CA ILE A 262 -23.91 2.37 -16.37
C ILE A 262 -24.74 3.20 -17.36
N PRO A 263 -25.97 2.79 -17.73
CA PRO A 263 -26.76 3.54 -18.71
C PRO A 263 -27.01 4.98 -18.25
N ARG A 264 -26.70 5.96 -19.11
CA ARG A 264 -27.02 7.37 -18.84
C ARG A 264 -28.53 7.54 -18.63
N PRO A 265 -28.98 8.35 -17.65
CA PRO A 265 -30.40 8.55 -17.43
C PRO A 265 -31.09 9.18 -18.65
N GLY A 266 -31.86 8.38 -19.41
CA GLY A 266 -32.61 8.84 -20.58
C GLY A 266 -31.91 8.66 -21.93
N GLY A 267 -30.71 8.06 -21.96
CA GLY A 267 -30.16 7.53 -23.20
C GLY A 267 -30.83 6.19 -23.51
N LYS A 268 -31.45 6.04 -24.67
CA LYS A 268 -31.70 4.70 -25.22
C LYS A 268 -30.34 3.99 -25.26
N SER A 269 -30.29 2.79 -24.69
CA SER A 269 -29.09 1.95 -24.68
C SER A 269 -28.51 1.88 -26.09
N LYS A 270 -27.19 2.08 -26.21
CA LYS A 270 -26.47 1.82 -27.47
C LYS A 270 -26.19 0.31 -27.67
N ASN A 271 -26.78 -0.56 -26.85
CA ASN A 271 -26.67 -2.03 -26.96
C ASN A 271 -27.80 -2.68 -27.77
N ASP A 272 -28.62 -1.94 -28.51
CA ASP A 272 -29.60 -2.54 -29.42
C ASP A 272 -29.08 -2.63 -30.88
N ALA A 273 -27.76 -2.74 -31.07
CA ALA A 273 -27.13 -2.79 -32.40
C ALA A 273 -25.94 -3.76 -32.52
N GLU A 274 -25.86 -4.82 -31.70
CA GLU A 274 -25.22 -6.05 -32.16
C GLU A 274 -26.33 -6.93 -32.73
N PRO A 275 -26.19 -7.51 -33.94
CA PRO A 275 -27.22 -8.37 -34.50
C PRO A 275 -27.46 -9.51 -33.52
N ALA A 276 -28.72 -9.74 -33.15
CA ALA A 276 -29.10 -10.93 -32.38
C ALA A 276 -28.65 -12.15 -33.20
N ILE A 277 -27.56 -12.80 -32.77
CA ILE A 277 -27.12 -14.05 -33.37
C ILE A 277 -28.10 -15.12 -32.88
N GLU A 278 -28.84 -15.72 -33.81
CA GLU A 278 -29.91 -16.65 -33.52
C GLU A 278 -29.37 -17.92 -32.83
N GLY A 279 -29.65 -18.05 -31.53
CA GLY A 279 -29.20 -19.17 -30.68
C GLY A 279 -28.09 -18.81 -29.69
N VAL A 280 -27.66 -17.55 -29.63
CA VAL A 280 -26.65 -17.07 -28.67
C VAL A 280 -27.30 -16.26 -27.55
N THR A 281 -27.10 -16.69 -26.29
CA THR A 281 -27.53 -15.96 -25.09
C THR A 281 -26.35 -15.18 -24.51
N ILE A 282 -26.54 -13.90 -24.21
CA ILE A 282 -25.50 -13.07 -23.57
C ILE A 282 -25.75 -13.00 -22.06
N ALA A 283 -24.81 -13.51 -21.28
CA ALA A 283 -24.77 -13.36 -19.83
C ALA A 283 -23.71 -12.31 -19.44
N GLY A 284 -24.00 -11.46 -18.46
CA GLY A 284 -23.04 -10.49 -17.92
C GLY A 284 -22.45 -10.99 -16.61
N SER A 285 -21.14 -10.84 -16.44
CA SER A 285 -20.46 -10.98 -15.15
C SER A 285 -19.88 -9.63 -14.70
N ILE A 286 -19.31 -9.59 -13.50
CA ILE A 286 -18.65 -8.37 -12.96
C ILE A 286 -17.51 -7.90 -13.87
N ALA A 287 -16.81 -8.81 -14.56
CA ALA A 287 -15.59 -8.49 -15.32
C ALA A 287 -15.62 -8.93 -16.79
N SER A 288 -16.67 -9.60 -17.25
CA SER A 288 -16.75 -10.15 -18.60
C SER A 288 -18.18 -10.18 -19.13
N LYS A 289 -18.30 -10.24 -20.46
CA LYS A 289 -19.51 -10.70 -21.15
C LYS A 289 -19.30 -12.14 -21.58
N VAL A 290 -20.30 -12.99 -21.40
CA VAL A 290 -20.25 -14.39 -21.78
C VAL A 290 -21.29 -14.64 -22.86
N TYR A 291 -20.81 -15.09 -24.03
CA TYR A 291 -21.62 -15.47 -25.17
C TYR A 291 -21.84 -16.98 -25.11
N LEU A 292 -23.07 -17.42 -24.85
CA LEU A 292 -23.45 -18.82 -24.74
C LEU A 292 -24.04 -19.27 -26.08
N ASP A 293 -23.26 -20.01 -26.88
CA ASP A 293 -23.70 -20.59 -28.14
C ASP A 293 -24.11 -22.05 -27.93
N TRP A 294 -25.42 -22.28 -27.81
CA TRP A 294 -26.00 -23.60 -27.58
C TRP A 294 -25.90 -24.52 -28.81
N LYS A 295 -25.75 -23.98 -30.02
CA LYS A 295 -25.57 -24.79 -31.23
C LYS A 295 -24.14 -25.30 -31.35
N ALA A 296 -23.17 -24.44 -31.03
CA ALA A 296 -21.76 -24.81 -31.04
C ALA A 296 -21.31 -25.54 -29.78
N GLY A 297 -22.09 -25.50 -28.68
CA GLY A 297 -21.71 -26.07 -27.39
C GLY A 297 -20.58 -25.28 -26.71
N THR A 298 -20.48 -23.98 -26.98
CA THR A 298 -19.37 -23.13 -26.50
C THR A 298 -19.85 -21.96 -25.67
N ALA A 299 -19.13 -21.68 -24.59
CA ALA A 299 -19.24 -20.45 -23.81
C ALA A 299 -18.00 -19.58 -24.09
N THR A 300 -18.18 -18.42 -24.70
CA THR A 300 -17.08 -17.50 -25.02
C THR A 300 -17.08 -16.34 -24.05
N LYS A 301 -16.02 -16.19 -23.25
CA LYS A 301 -15.84 -15.08 -22.32
C LYS A 301 -15.01 -13.97 -22.97
N GLU A 302 -15.56 -12.76 -23.01
CA GLU A 302 -14.84 -11.55 -23.39
C GLU A 302 -14.62 -10.68 -22.16
N TYR A 303 -13.37 -10.57 -21.71
CA TYR A 303 -13.02 -9.82 -20.51
C TYR A 303 -13.00 -8.32 -20.81
N ASN A 304 -13.84 -7.57 -20.10
CA ASN A 304 -13.85 -6.12 -20.15
C ASN A 304 -14.16 -5.57 -18.76
N PRO A 305 -13.21 -5.70 -17.82
CA PRO A 305 -13.46 -5.37 -16.43
C PRO A 305 -13.72 -3.87 -16.22
N PRO A 306 -14.62 -3.53 -15.28
CA PRO A 306 -14.91 -2.15 -14.93
C PRO A 306 -13.67 -1.44 -14.35
N MET A 307 -13.66 -0.10 -14.40
CA MET A 307 -12.54 0.74 -13.91
C MET A 307 -11.98 0.32 -12.55
N PRO A 308 -12.80 0.08 -11.50
CA PRO A 308 -12.30 -0.25 -10.18
C PRO A 308 -11.52 -1.57 -10.17
N VAL A 309 -11.97 -2.56 -10.95
CA VAL A 309 -11.27 -3.85 -11.09
C VAL A 309 -9.92 -3.65 -11.78
N ARG A 310 -9.90 -2.88 -12.87
CA ARG A 310 -8.66 -2.52 -13.57
C ARG A 310 -7.71 -1.72 -12.69
N ALA A 311 -8.23 -0.78 -11.91
CA ALA A 311 -7.45 0.05 -10.99
C ALA A 311 -6.88 -0.79 -9.85
N LEU A 312 -7.65 -1.73 -9.29
CA LEU A 312 -7.17 -2.65 -8.27
C LEU A 312 -6.04 -3.54 -8.81
N TYR A 313 -6.22 -4.10 -10.01
CA TYR A 313 -5.18 -4.87 -10.68
C TYR A 313 -3.93 -4.02 -10.93
N TRP A 314 -4.09 -2.79 -11.42
CA TRP A 314 -2.97 -1.88 -11.65
C TRP A 314 -2.25 -1.49 -10.35
N VAL A 315 -2.96 -1.28 -9.24
CA VAL A 315 -2.34 -1.01 -7.94
C VAL A 315 -1.54 -2.22 -7.45
N ALA A 316 -2.00 -3.45 -7.72
CA ALA A 316 -1.32 -4.67 -7.34
C ALA A 316 -0.13 -5.02 -8.24
N PHE A 317 -0.21 -4.80 -9.56
CA PHE A 317 0.77 -5.33 -10.51
C PHE A 317 1.42 -4.28 -11.42
N GLN A 318 0.92 -3.05 -11.38
CA GLN A 318 1.33 -1.92 -12.23
C GLN A 318 1.21 -2.25 -13.74
N ALA A 319 0.22 -3.07 -14.08
CA ALA A 319 -0.05 -3.61 -15.40
C ALA A 319 -1.54 -3.48 -15.77
N PRO A 320 -1.91 -3.49 -17.07
CA PRO A 320 -3.29 -3.62 -17.50
C PRO A 320 -3.87 -5.00 -17.15
N PHE A 321 -5.20 -5.13 -17.12
CA PHE A 321 -5.84 -6.40 -16.77
C PHE A 321 -5.47 -7.50 -17.79
N PRO A 322 -5.01 -8.67 -17.34
CA PRO A 322 -4.20 -9.58 -18.16
C PRO A 322 -5.06 -10.33 -19.18
N TYR A 323 -6.18 -10.90 -18.74
CA TYR A 323 -7.09 -11.69 -19.58
C TYR A 323 -7.76 -10.90 -20.72
N GLN A 324 -7.67 -9.57 -20.70
CA GLN A 324 -8.13 -8.73 -21.80
C GLN A 324 -7.04 -8.53 -22.84
N VAL A 325 -5.81 -8.23 -22.41
CA VAL A 325 -4.76 -7.69 -23.28
C VAL A 325 -3.67 -8.69 -23.64
N ARG A 326 -3.65 -9.87 -23.00
CA ARG A 326 -2.58 -10.84 -23.20
C ARG A 326 -3.07 -12.26 -23.41
N LYS A 327 -2.56 -12.87 -24.49
CA LYS A 327 -2.83 -14.26 -24.85
C LYS A 327 -2.22 -15.26 -23.85
N ASP A 328 -0.97 -15.04 -23.44
CA ASP A 328 -0.24 -15.91 -22.51
C ASP A 328 -0.97 -16.09 -21.16
N SER A 329 -1.62 -15.04 -20.66
CA SER A 329 -2.47 -15.14 -19.46
C SER A 329 -3.68 -16.09 -19.64
N LEU A 330 -4.29 -16.11 -20.83
CA LEU A 330 -5.38 -17.03 -21.15
C LEU A 330 -4.87 -18.44 -21.45
N GLU A 331 -3.65 -18.58 -22.00
CA GLU A 331 -2.99 -19.88 -22.18
C GLU A 331 -2.69 -20.51 -20.80
N ALA A 332 -2.21 -19.71 -19.84
CA ALA A 332 -2.06 -20.13 -18.44
C ALA A 332 -3.40 -20.53 -17.81
N ALA A 333 -4.48 -19.77 -18.08
CA ALA A 333 -5.83 -20.11 -17.61
C ALA A 333 -6.34 -21.43 -18.20
N ALA A 334 -6.14 -21.67 -19.49
CA ALA A 334 -6.50 -22.92 -20.17
C ALA A 334 -5.77 -24.12 -19.57
N ALA A 335 -4.45 -24.01 -19.39
CA ALA A 335 -3.63 -25.06 -18.78
C ALA A 335 -4.05 -25.34 -17.33
N LYS A 336 -4.33 -24.30 -16.55
CA LYS A 336 -4.86 -24.41 -15.18
C LYS A 336 -6.20 -25.17 -15.12
N ARG A 337 -7.14 -24.90 -16.04
CA ARG A 337 -8.40 -25.68 -16.12
C ARG A 337 -8.14 -27.15 -16.42
N LYS A 338 -7.22 -27.45 -17.32
CA LYS A 338 -6.82 -28.82 -17.67
C LYS A 338 -6.24 -29.56 -16.47
N ILE A 339 -5.34 -28.92 -15.71
CA ILE A 339 -4.80 -29.45 -14.45
C ILE A 339 -5.94 -29.72 -13.46
N ALA A 340 -6.82 -28.74 -13.24
CA ALA A 340 -7.96 -28.90 -12.33
C ALA A 340 -8.86 -30.07 -12.73
N GLY A 341 -9.13 -30.25 -14.03
CA GLY A 341 -9.93 -31.37 -14.53
C GLY A 341 -9.30 -32.73 -14.28
N LEU A 342 -7.99 -32.87 -14.52
CA LEU A 342 -7.26 -34.12 -14.27
C LEU A 342 -7.14 -34.43 -12.77
N LEU A 343 -6.84 -33.43 -11.94
CA LEU A 343 -6.77 -33.60 -10.48
C LEU A 343 -8.15 -33.94 -9.88
N THR A 344 -9.22 -33.29 -10.35
CA THR A 344 -10.57 -33.59 -9.88
C THR A 344 -11.05 -34.96 -10.38
N LYS A 345 -10.67 -35.38 -11.59
CA LYS A 345 -10.92 -36.74 -12.05
C LYS A 345 -10.24 -37.78 -11.17
N HIS A 346 -9.01 -37.52 -10.73
CA HIS A 346 -8.31 -38.37 -9.78
C HIS A 346 -9.01 -38.43 -8.42
N ARG A 347 -9.40 -37.27 -7.86
CA ARG A 347 -9.94 -37.15 -6.50
C ARG A 347 -11.42 -37.53 -6.37
N PHE A 348 -12.24 -37.08 -7.30
CA PHE A 348 -13.71 -37.18 -7.27
C PHE A 348 -14.26 -38.20 -8.28
N GLY A 349 -13.41 -38.80 -9.11
CA GLY A 349 -13.78 -39.83 -10.07
C GLY A 349 -14.28 -39.31 -11.42
N TYR A 350 -14.44 -38.00 -11.59
CA TYR A 350 -14.84 -37.37 -12.86
C TYR A 350 -14.21 -35.99 -13.02
N ASP A 351 -14.08 -35.54 -14.28
CA ASP A 351 -13.54 -34.22 -14.59
C ASP A 351 -14.57 -33.13 -14.23
N MET A 352 -14.25 -32.37 -13.19
CA MET A 352 -15.09 -31.29 -12.71
C MET A 352 -14.83 -29.95 -13.40
N ALA A 353 -13.76 -29.76 -14.18
CA ALA A 353 -13.46 -28.47 -14.80
C ALA A 353 -14.07 -28.39 -16.21
N ALA A 354 -14.66 -27.25 -16.58
CA ALA A 354 -15.11 -27.02 -17.95
C ALA A 354 -13.90 -26.85 -18.88
N ALA A 355 -13.84 -27.61 -19.98
CA ALA A 355 -12.70 -27.61 -20.88
C ALA A 355 -12.49 -26.24 -21.56
N ALA A 356 -11.24 -25.87 -21.79
CA ALA A 356 -10.89 -24.72 -22.63
C ALA A 356 -10.66 -25.20 -24.07
N TYR A 357 -11.43 -24.68 -25.02
CA TYR A 357 -11.29 -25.04 -26.44
C TYR A 357 -10.30 -24.16 -27.18
N GLY A 358 -10.07 -22.92 -26.72
CA GLY A 358 -9.04 -22.06 -27.28
C GLY A 358 -9.23 -20.59 -26.97
N ILE A 359 -8.44 -19.77 -27.65
CA ILE A 359 -8.40 -18.32 -27.51
C ILE A 359 -8.62 -17.71 -28.89
N GLN A 360 -9.53 -16.76 -28.99
CA GLN A 360 -9.83 -16.02 -30.22
C GLN A 360 -9.42 -14.56 -30.05
N GLU A 361 -8.93 -13.93 -31.12
CA GLU A 361 -8.69 -12.48 -31.13
C GLU A 361 -10.00 -11.72 -31.38
N SER A 362 -10.15 -10.55 -30.76
CA SER A 362 -11.26 -9.62 -30.98
C SER A 362 -10.75 -8.20 -31.12
N ASP A 363 -11.60 -7.30 -31.62
CA ASP A 363 -11.31 -5.85 -31.70
C ASP A 363 -11.01 -5.22 -30.32
N HIS A 364 -11.30 -5.94 -29.23
CA HIS A 364 -11.15 -5.49 -27.84
C HIS A 364 -10.13 -6.30 -27.03
N GLY A 365 -9.34 -7.16 -27.70
CA GLY A 365 -8.29 -7.96 -27.10
C GLY A 365 -8.47 -9.45 -27.41
N TYR A 366 -8.65 -10.26 -26.37
CA TYR A 366 -8.81 -11.70 -26.50
C TYR A 366 -10.12 -12.21 -25.91
N ARG A 367 -10.64 -13.28 -26.50
CA ARG A 367 -11.81 -14.03 -26.06
C ARG A 367 -11.40 -15.44 -25.66
N PHE A 368 -11.93 -15.90 -24.54
CA PHE A 368 -11.64 -17.22 -24.00
C PHE A 368 -12.80 -18.17 -24.28
N VAL A 369 -12.57 -19.18 -25.11
CA VAL A 369 -13.59 -20.11 -25.58
C VAL A 369 -13.54 -21.38 -24.75
N THR A 370 -14.63 -21.68 -24.05
CA THR A 370 -14.74 -22.83 -23.16
C THR A 370 -15.95 -23.69 -23.50
N GLU A 371 -15.98 -24.89 -22.93
CA GLU A 371 -17.14 -25.77 -22.95
C GLU A 371 -18.37 -25.08 -22.35
N LEU A 372 -19.51 -25.18 -23.04
CA LEU A 372 -20.80 -24.79 -22.50
C LEU A 372 -21.38 -25.95 -21.68
N ILE A 373 -21.64 -25.71 -20.39
CA ILE A 373 -22.24 -26.71 -19.51
C ILE A 373 -23.74 -26.48 -19.42
N GLU A 374 -24.53 -27.47 -19.82
CA GLU A 374 -25.97 -27.47 -19.59
C GLU A 374 -26.28 -27.77 -18.12
N GLY A 375 -27.15 -26.98 -17.50
CA GLY A 375 -27.53 -27.18 -16.11
C GLY A 375 -28.04 -25.91 -15.44
N SER A 376 -28.09 -25.95 -14.11
CA SER A 376 -28.49 -24.81 -13.27
C SER A 376 -27.38 -24.42 -12.30
N GLU A 377 -27.21 -23.12 -12.07
CA GLU A 377 -26.35 -22.61 -10.99
C GLU A 377 -26.93 -23.02 -9.63
N PRO A 378 -26.08 -23.42 -8.66
CA PRO A 378 -26.49 -23.59 -7.26
C PRO A 378 -27.09 -22.29 -6.70
N ALA A 379 -27.98 -22.40 -5.71
CA ALA A 379 -28.65 -21.24 -5.13
C ALA A 379 -27.75 -20.42 -4.19
N SER A 380 -26.76 -21.06 -3.54
CA SER A 380 -25.85 -20.40 -2.60
C SER A 380 -24.64 -21.27 -2.25
N ASN A 381 -23.64 -20.69 -1.58
CA ASN A 381 -22.51 -21.44 -1.01
C ASN A 381 -22.95 -22.54 -0.04
N VAL A 382 -24.05 -22.35 0.69
CA VAL A 382 -24.55 -23.33 1.67
C VAL A 382 -24.97 -24.64 0.99
N GLU A 383 -25.46 -24.57 -0.24
CA GLU A 383 -25.87 -25.77 -1.01
C GLU A 383 -24.68 -26.64 -1.42
N VAL A 384 -23.50 -26.03 -1.56
CA VAL A 384 -22.28 -26.68 -2.06
C VAL A 384 -21.15 -26.63 -1.02
N GLU A 385 -21.45 -26.35 0.24
CA GLU A 385 -20.46 -26.06 1.28
C GLU A 385 -19.47 -27.20 1.48
N ASP A 386 -19.96 -28.45 1.57
CA ASP A 386 -19.12 -29.63 1.72
C ASP A 386 -18.15 -29.81 0.54
N LEU A 387 -18.66 -29.60 -0.68
CA LEU A 387 -17.85 -29.68 -1.89
C LEU A 387 -16.80 -28.56 -1.93
N LEU A 388 -17.18 -27.33 -1.59
CA LEU A 388 -16.25 -26.19 -1.53
C LEU A 388 -15.15 -26.45 -0.51
N ASN A 389 -15.48 -26.96 0.68
CA ASN A 389 -14.51 -27.30 1.72
C ASN A 389 -13.54 -28.39 1.25
N GLU A 390 -14.05 -29.46 0.63
CA GLU A 390 -13.20 -30.54 0.13
C GLU A 390 -12.29 -30.08 -1.02
N MET A 391 -12.85 -29.39 -2.02
CA MET A 391 -12.06 -28.87 -3.14
C MET A 391 -11.03 -27.84 -2.66
N TYR A 392 -11.39 -26.97 -1.72
CA TYR A 392 -10.49 -25.97 -1.15
C TYR A 392 -9.31 -26.62 -0.42
N ALA A 393 -9.57 -27.65 0.39
CA ALA A 393 -8.51 -28.42 1.06
C ALA A 393 -7.61 -29.14 0.05
N TYR A 394 -8.21 -29.74 -0.99
CA TYR A 394 -7.47 -30.46 -2.01
C TYR A 394 -6.62 -29.54 -2.91
N PHE A 395 -7.14 -28.36 -3.25
CA PHE A 395 -6.40 -27.38 -4.05
C PHE A 395 -5.24 -26.77 -3.24
N GLN A 396 -5.41 -26.57 -1.93
CA GLN A 396 -4.30 -26.21 -1.05
C GLN A 396 -3.23 -27.31 -0.95
N GLU A 397 -3.63 -28.57 -0.96
CA GLU A 397 -2.70 -29.70 -0.92
C GLU A 397 -1.87 -29.81 -2.20
N THR A 398 -2.52 -29.59 -3.35
CA THR A 398 -1.92 -29.68 -4.68
C THR A 398 -1.21 -28.41 -5.12
N GLY A 399 -1.44 -27.26 -4.46
CA GLY A 399 -0.86 -25.97 -4.86
C GLY A 399 -1.64 -25.24 -5.96
N MET A 400 -2.88 -25.64 -6.22
CA MET A 400 -3.80 -24.97 -7.15
C MET A 400 -4.43 -23.72 -6.50
N PRO A 401 -4.80 -22.69 -7.28
CA PRO A 401 -5.40 -21.47 -6.75
C PRO A 401 -6.78 -21.76 -6.13
N THR A 402 -7.01 -21.20 -4.94
CA THR A 402 -8.16 -21.58 -4.10
C THR A 402 -9.27 -20.55 -4.04
N TRP A 403 -9.03 -19.30 -4.46
CA TRP A 403 -9.95 -18.18 -4.25
C TRP A 403 -11.35 -18.39 -4.86
N GLN A 404 -11.43 -18.99 -6.05
CA GLN A 404 -12.70 -19.24 -6.77
C GLN A 404 -13.60 -20.25 -6.06
N ILE A 405 -13.00 -21.13 -5.25
CA ILE A 405 -13.67 -22.21 -4.53
C ILE A 405 -13.58 -22.03 -3.02
N ALA A 406 -13.05 -20.90 -2.56
CA ALA A 406 -12.87 -20.63 -1.14
C ALA A 406 -14.23 -20.50 -0.46
N PRO A 407 -14.50 -21.23 0.65
CA PRO A 407 -15.76 -21.10 1.38
C PRO A 407 -16.08 -19.67 1.85
N GLY A 408 -15.04 -18.87 2.11
CA GLY A 408 -15.14 -17.46 2.48
C GLY A 408 -15.46 -16.50 1.31
N ASN A 409 -15.37 -16.95 0.05
CA ASN A 409 -15.75 -16.17 -1.11
C ASN A 409 -17.29 -16.23 -1.28
N PRO A 410 -18.02 -15.12 -1.10
CA PRO A 410 -19.50 -15.13 -1.11
C PRO A 410 -20.11 -15.53 -2.47
N HIS A 411 -19.32 -15.56 -3.54
CA HIS A 411 -19.75 -15.93 -4.88
C HIS A 411 -19.10 -17.23 -5.39
N ALA A 412 -18.48 -18.04 -4.53
CA ALA A 412 -17.84 -19.29 -4.93
C ALA A 412 -18.83 -20.25 -5.64
N TYR A 413 -20.08 -20.33 -5.15
CA TYR A 413 -21.13 -21.17 -5.74
C TYR A 413 -21.43 -20.83 -7.21
N SER A 414 -21.31 -19.56 -7.61
CA SER A 414 -21.61 -19.10 -8.98
C SER A 414 -20.59 -19.55 -10.02
N ASN A 415 -19.45 -20.10 -9.57
CA ASN A 415 -18.45 -20.71 -10.44
C ASN A 415 -18.81 -22.15 -10.82
N PHE A 416 -19.92 -22.69 -10.29
CA PHE A 416 -20.37 -24.06 -10.57
C PHE A 416 -21.70 -24.10 -11.32
N ILE A 417 -21.86 -25.12 -12.16
CA ILE A 417 -23.12 -25.51 -12.77
C ILE A 417 -23.42 -26.95 -12.37
N ARG A 418 -24.64 -27.18 -11.86
CA ARG A 418 -25.17 -28.52 -11.60
C ARG A 418 -25.75 -29.08 -12.89
N ARG A 419 -25.14 -30.13 -13.42
CA ARG A 419 -25.61 -30.85 -14.60
C ARG A 419 -26.91 -31.62 -14.30
N PRO A 420 -27.70 -31.98 -15.33
CA PRO A 420 -28.93 -32.77 -15.15
C PRO A 420 -28.71 -34.14 -14.45
N ASN A 421 -27.53 -34.72 -14.58
CA ASN A 421 -27.15 -35.98 -13.91
C ASN A 421 -26.73 -35.78 -12.43
N GLY A 422 -26.75 -34.54 -11.93
CA GLY A 422 -26.40 -34.20 -10.55
C GLY A 422 -24.93 -33.82 -10.35
N GLU A 423 -24.05 -34.03 -11.34
CA GLU A 423 -22.63 -33.67 -11.26
C GLU A 423 -22.43 -32.16 -11.20
N MET A 424 -21.39 -31.73 -10.47
CA MET A 424 -21.00 -30.33 -10.37
C MET A 424 -19.84 -30.05 -11.33
N LYS A 425 -19.99 -29.06 -12.21
CA LYS A 425 -18.92 -28.59 -13.09
C LYS A 425 -18.50 -27.17 -12.72
N LEU A 426 -17.22 -26.99 -12.47
CA LEU A 426 -16.53 -25.72 -12.29
C LEU A 426 -16.33 -25.05 -13.66
N ILE A 427 -17.05 -23.97 -13.89
CA ILE A 427 -17.06 -23.21 -15.16
C ILE A 427 -16.15 -21.96 -15.12
N ASP A 428 -15.64 -21.59 -13.94
CA ASP A 428 -14.74 -20.45 -13.78
C ASP A 428 -13.59 -20.72 -12.81
N LEU A 429 -12.37 -20.55 -13.31
CA LEU A 429 -11.11 -20.59 -12.55
C LEU A 429 -10.28 -19.31 -12.77
N GLU A 430 -10.87 -18.29 -13.41
CA GLU A 430 -10.20 -17.02 -13.71
C GLU A 430 -10.77 -15.93 -12.80
N SER A 431 -9.97 -15.44 -11.86
CA SER A 431 -10.40 -14.39 -10.94
C SER A 431 -10.62 -13.07 -11.67
N ALA A 432 -11.70 -12.40 -11.32
CA ALA A 432 -11.90 -11.00 -11.65
C ALA A 432 -11.16 -10.05 -10.70
N LEU A 433 -10.73 -10.51 -9.53
CA LEU A 433 -10.19 -9.68 -8.46
C LEU A 433 -8.84 -10.22 -7.96
N VAL A 434 -7.97 -9.31 -7.56
CA VAL A 434 -6.76 -9.63 -6.78
C VAL A 434 -7.20 -10.28 -5.48
N SER A 435 -6.62 -11.42 -5.13
CA SER A 435 -7.03 -12.11 -3.91
C SER A 435 -6.61 -11.30 -2.69
N THR A 436 -7.44 -11.31 -1.65
CA THR A 436 -7.26 -10.47 -0.45
C THR A 436 -7.05 -11.29 0.83
N SER A 437 -7.13 -12.62 0.75
CA SER A 437 -7.03 -13.51 1.91
C SER A 437 -6.41 -14.84 1.53
N TYR A 438 -5.42 -15.30 2.30
CA TYR A 438 -4.66 -16.51 2.01
C TYR A 438 -4.46 -17.38 3.25
N PRO A 439 -4.47 -18.71 3.10
CA PRO A 439 -3.76 -19.60 4.02
C PRO A 439 -2.28 -19.21 4.12
N TRP A 440 -1.67 -19.42 5.29
CA TRP A 440 -0.27 -19.05 5.54
C TRP A 440 0.73 -19.70 4.56
N ARG A 441 0.38 -20.86 3.99
CA ARG A 441 1.22 -21.62 3.04
C ARG A 441 1.29 -20.93 1.67
N GLU A 442 0.14 -20.57 1.10
CA GLU A 442 0.05 -19.85 -0.18
C GLU A 442 0.75 -18.49 -0.10
N LEU A 443 0.56 -17.77 1.01
CA LEU A 443 1.25 -16.50 1.23
C LEU A 443 2.78 -16.69 1.24
N ARG A 444 3.27 -17.75 1.89
CA ARG A 444 4.70 -18.04 1.93
C ARG A 444 5.26 -18.34 0.54
N ALA A 445 4.55 -19.14 -0.26
CA ALA A 445 4.92 -19.44 -1.65
C ALA A 445 4.93 -18.17 -2.52
N ALA A 446 3.88 -17.36 -2.41
CA ALA A 446 3.78 -16.09 -3.13
C ALA A 446 4.92 -15.12 -2.78
N LEU A 447 5.29 -15.01 -1.51
CA LEU A 447 6.43 -14.18 -1.07
C LEU A 447 7.78 -14.73 -1.56
N ARG A 448 7.95 -16.06 -1.54
CA ARG A 448 9.15 -16.77 -2.04
C ARG A 448 9.36 -16.50 -3.53
N ASP A 449 8.30 -16.61 -4.32
CA ASP A 449 8.35 -16.59 -5.79
C ASP A 449 8.12 -15.20 -6.39
N GLY A 450 7.80 -14.20 -5.57
CA GLY A 450 7.52 -12.83 -6.05
C GLY A 450 6.14 -12.67 -6.68
N ASN A 451 5.23 -13.60 -6.40
CA ASN A 451 3.85 -13.57 -6.84
C ASN A 451 2.95 -12.82 -5.83
N PHE A 452 3.48 -11.82 -5.12
CA PHE A 452 2.71 -11.01 -4.15
C PHE A 452 2.41 -9.60 -4.69
N PRO A 453 1.18 -9.09 -4.57
CA PRO A 453 -0.06 -9.79 -4.18
C PRO A 453 -0.40 -10.92 -5.16
N THR A 454 -1.22 -11.91 -4.77
CA THR A 454 -1.52 -13.03 -5.68
C THR A 454 -2.74 -12.74 -6.56
N PHE A 455 -2.70 -13.28 -7.78
CA PHE A 455 -3.78 -13.27 -8.74
C PHE A 455 -3.69 -14.57 -9.57
N ASP A 456 -4.56 -15.53 -9.23
CA ASP A 456 -4.65 -16.83 -9.90
C ASP A 456 -3.34 -17.64 -9.95
N ASP A 457 -2.43 -17.39 -9.01
CA ASP A 457 -1.13 -18.06 -8.94
C ASP A 457 -1.25 -19.53 -8.53
N VAL A 458 -0.48 -20.38 -9.21
CA VAL A 458 -0.26 -21.80 -8.87
C VAL A 458 1.09 -21.91 -8.17
N ASP A 459 1.18 -22.66 -7.07
CA ASP A 459 2.46 -23.07 -6.46
C ASP A 459 3.02 -24.27 -7.24
N PHE A 460 3.73 -24.00 -8.33
CA PHE A 460 4.29 -25.04 -9.20
C PHE A 460 5.26 -25.98 -8.48
N VAL A 461 5.98 -25.49 -7.46
CA VAL A 461 6.86 -26.33 -6.64
C VAL A 461 6.05 -27.36 -5.87
N GLN A 462 4.97 -26.92 -5.22
CA GLN A 462 4.07 -27.82 -4.50
C GLN A 462 3.35 -28.78 -5.45
N LEU A 463 2.87 -28.28 -6.59
CA LEU A 463 2.15 -29.08 -7.58
C LEU A 463 3.02 -30.20 -8.18
N ARG A 464 4.26 -29.89 -8.58
CA ARG A 464 5.21 -30.90 -9.05
C ARG A 464 5.54 -31.91 -7.96
N THR A 465 5.79 -31.43 -6.74
CA THR A 465 6.04 -32.32 -5.59
C THR A 465 4.86 -33.26 -5.34
N TYR A 466 3.62 -32.77 -5.45
CA TYR A 466 2.42 -33.58 -5.32
C TYR A 466 2.33 -34.64 -6.42
N VAL A 467 2.53 -34.24 -7.68
CA VAL A 467 2.51 -35.16 -8.84
C VAL A 467 3.56 -36.25 -8.70
N ASP A 468 4.79 -35.91 -8.34
CA ASP A 468 5.90 -36.86 -8.15
C ASP A 468 5.62 -37.82 -6.99
N THR A 469 5.12 -37.31 -5.86
CA THR A 469 4.82 -38.10 -4.67
C THR A 469 3.67 -39.09 -4.93
N HIS A 470 2.66 -38.68 -5.69
CA HIS A 470 1.45 -39.47 -5.95
C HIS A 470 1.42 -40.11 -7.34
N ALA A 471 2.56 -40.15 -8.05
CA ALA A 471 2.63 -40.61 -9.45
C ALA A 471 1.99 -41.99 -9.68
N ARG A 472 2.15 -42.92 -8.74
CA ARG A 472 1.55 -44.26 -8.82
C ARG A 472 0.02 -44.22 -8.72
N GLU A 473 -0.52 -43.43 -7.80
CA GLU A 473 -1.97 -43.29 -7.59
C GLU A 473 -2.63 -42.53 -8.76
N LEU A 474 -1.96 -41.48 -9.23
CA LEU A 474 -2.35 -40.75 -10.43
C LEU A 474 -2.34 -41.66 -11.66
N THR A 475 -1.33 -42.52 -11.83
CA THR A 475 -1.29 -43.50 -12.93
C THR A 475 -2.43 -44.50 -12.85
N ASN A 476 -2.79 -44.98 -11.65
CA ASN A 476 -3.88 -45.94 -11.47
C ASN A 476 -5.25 -45.37 -11.83
N THR A 477 -5.45 -44.07 -11.64
CA THR A 477 -6.75 -43.38 -11.83
C THR A 477 -6.87 -42.72 -13.20
N LEU A 478 -5.80 -42.06 -13.67
CA LEU A 478 -5.76 -41.33 -14.93
C LEU A 478 -5.18 -42.14 -16.10
N GLY A 479 -4.45 -43.22 -15.81
CA GLY A 479 -3.63 -43.95 -16.77
C GLY A 479 -2.30 -43.26 -17.05
N ALA A 480 -1.38 -43.97 -17.72
CA ALA A 480 -0.06 -43.44 -18.06
C ALA A 480 -0.14 -42.22 -19.01
N SER A 481 -1.10 -42.23 -19.94
CA SER A 481 -1.36 -41.08 -20.82
C SER A 481 -1.88 -39.88 -20.04
N GLY A 482 -2.78 -40.09 -19.08
CA GLY A 482 -3.34 -39.02 -18.25
C GLY A 482 -2.31 -38.40 -17.29
N LEU A 483 -1.37 -39.19 -16.76
CA LEU A 483 -0.26 -38.64 -15.99
C LEU A 483 0.68 -37.80 -16.86
N THR A 484 0.97 -38.25 -18.08
CA THR A 484 1.78 -37.48 -19.04
C THR A 484 1.09 -36.17 -19.39
N GLU A 485 -0.21 -36.23 -19.65
CA GLU A 485 -1.04 -35.07 -19.96
C GLU A 485 -1.11 -34.06 -18.79
N LEU A 486 -1.12 -34.55 -17.54
CA LEU A 486 -1.04 -33.71 -16.35
C LEU A 486 0.31 -32.98 -16.27
N SER A 487 1.42 -33.70 -16.46
CA SER A 487 2.76 -33.10 -16.44
C SER A 487 2.93 -32.05 -17.54
N GLU A 488 2.48 -32.34 -18.77
CA GLU A 488 2.49 -31.38 -19.88
C GLU A 488 1.64 -30.14 -19.58
N ALA A 489 0.48 -30.31 -18.94
CA ALA A 489 -0.37 -29.20 -18.54
C ALA A 489 0.30 -28.34 -17.46
N VAL A 490 1.03 -28.94 -16.52
CA VAL A 490 1.84 -28.23 -15.50
C VAL A 490 2.95 -27.42 -16.16
N ASP A 491 3.71 -28.02 -17.08
CA ASP A 491 4.78 -27.33 -17.82
C ASP A 491 4.24 -26.15 -18.63
N SER A 492 3.11 -26.34 -19.31
CA SER A 492 2.44 -25.31 -20.09
C SER A 492 1.92 -24.17 -19.21
N ALA A 493 1.33 -24.48 -18.05
CA ALA A 493 0.83 -23.49 -17.11
C ALA A 493 1.98 -22.66 -16.50
N GLU A 494 3.11 -23.28 -16.17
CA GLU A 494 4.29 -22.60 -15.62
C GLU A 494 4.91 -21.66 -16.65
N SER A 495 5.23 -22.17 -17.84
CA SER A 495 5.81 -21.39 -18.93
C SER A 495 4.93 -20.19 -19.33
N SER A 496 3.61 -20.41 -19.48
CA SER A 496 2.69 -19.32 -19.84
C SER A 496 2.53 -18.30 -18.70
N SER A 497 2.54 -18.76 -17.45
CA SER A 497 2.50 -17.88 -16.27
C SER A 497 3.76 -17.02 -16.15
N GLU A 498 4.94 -17.60 -16.38
CA GLU A 498 6.21 -16.89 -16.37
C GLU A 498 6.26 -15.84 -17.49
N SER A 499 5.94 -16.23 -18.73
CA SER A 499 5.86 -15.31 -19.89
C SER A 499 4.96 -14.10 -19.59
N TRP A 500 3.77 -14.36 -19.07
CA TRP A 500 2.84 -13.31 -18.69
C TRP A 500 3.42 -12.42 -17.57
N LYS A 501 3.90 -13.00 -16.48
CA LYS A 501 4.27 -12.25 -15.28
C LYS A 501 5.59 -11.49 -15.41
N ASP A 502 6.56 -12.02 -16.14
CA ASP A 502 7.85 -11.35 -16.38
C ASP A 502 7.70 -10.12 -17.27
N SER A 503 6.62 -10.08 -18.04
CA SER A 503 6.27 -8.92 -18.87
C SER A 503 5.59 -7.78 -18.09
N GLU A 504 5.27 -8.00 -16.80
CA GLU A 504 4.67 -7.01 -15.91
C GLU A 504 5.72 -6.40 -14.96
N LEU A 505 5.47 -5.17 -14.48
CA LEU A 505 6.44 -4.48 -13.62
C LEU A 505 6.52 -5.10 -12.21
N ARG A 506 5.36 -5.48 -11.63
CA ARG A 506 5.18 -6.19 -10.35
C ARG A 506 6.14 -5.72 -9.24
N ILE A 507 6.09 -4.42 -8.91
CA ILE A 507 7.00 -3.80 -7.92
C ILE A 507 6.90 -4.52 -6.57
N TRP A 508 5.68 -4.80 -6.12
CA TRP A 508 5.44 -5.48 -4.84
C TRP A 508 6.03 -6.89 -4.81
N GLY A 509 5.98 -7.62 -5.92
CA GLY A 509 6.57 -8.95 -6.05
C GLY A 509 8.10 -8.93 -5.93
N ARG A 510 8.75 -7.94 -6.55
CA ARG A 510 10.22 -7.77 -6.43
C ARG A 510 10.62 -7.41 -5.00
N VAL A 511 9.87 -6.52 -4.36
CA VAL A 511 10.07 -6.16 -2.95
C VAL A 511 9.83 -7.38 -2.05
N SER A 512 8.80 -8.19 -2.31
CA SER A 512 8.50 -9.35 -1.49
C SER A 512 9.59 -10.42 -1.54
N VAL A 513 10.18 -10.70 -2.72
CA VAL A 513 11.32 -11.62 -2.84
C VAL A 513 12.52 -11.09 -2.06
N TRP A 514 12.82 -9.80 -2.17
CA TRP A 514 13.90 -9.18 -1.41
C TRP A 514 13.67 -9.31 0.10
N VAL A 515 12.47 -8.96 0.59
CA VAL A 515 12.10 -9.11 2.00
C VAL A 515 12.18 -10.58 2.45
N TYR A 516 11.65 -11.51 1.66
CA TYR A 516 11.68 -12.94 1.95
C TYR A 516 13.12 -13.46 2.09
N ARG A 517 14.03 -13.08 1.18
CA ARG A 517 15.45 -13.44 1.25
C ARG A 517 16.17 -12.84 2.46
N VAL A 518 15.81 -11.61 2.85
CA VAL A 518 16.36 -10.95 4.05
C VAL A 518 15.87 -11.61 5.33
N LEU A 519 14.61 -12.06 5.37
CA LEU A 519 13.98 -12.66 6.55
C LEU A 519 14.18 -14.18 6.66
N ASP A 520 14.55 -14.90 5.60
CA ASP A 520 14.86 -16.33 5.66
C ASP A 520 16.19 -16.59 6.37
N MET A 521 16.12 -16.56 7.70
CA MET A 521 17.27 -16.74 8.59
C MET A 521 17.69 -18.21 8.76
N SER A 522 17.01 -19.16 8.11
CA SER A 522 17.25 -20.60 8.30
C SER A 522 18.65 -21.04 7.83
N GLY A 523 19.16 -20.47 6.74
CA GLY A 523 20.53 -20.67 6.27
C GLY A 523 21.58 -20.07 7.22
N PRO A 524 21.50 -18.76 7.54
CA PRO A 524 22.38 -18.10 8.50
C PRO A 524 22.45 -18.76 9.88
N PHE A 525 21.32 -19.18 10.47
CA PHE A 525 21.31 -19.84 11.78
C PHE A 525 22.06 -21.18 11.78
N ARG A 526 21.91 -21.99 10.72
CA ARG A 526 22.67 -23.25 10.56
C ARG A 526 24.17 -22.99 10.41
N ALA A 527 24.55 -21.91 9.73
CA ALA A 527 25.95 -21.50 9.58
C ALA A 527 26.57 -21.02 10.91
N ILE A 528 25.80 -20.30 11.73
CA ILE A 528 26.21 -19.91 13.10
C ILE A 528 26.45 -21.18 13.94
N GLY A 529 25.51 -22.13 13.93
CA GLY A 529 25.61 -23.38 14.68
C GLY A 529 26.90 -24.15 14.39
N ARG A 530 27.19 -24.43 13.11
CA ARG A 530 28.43 -25.13 12.71
C ARG A 530 29.70 -24.40 13.13
N ARG A 531 29.73 -23.06 13.01
CA ARG A 531 30.93 -22.29 13.40
C ARG A 531 31.10 -22.21 14.92
N MET A 532 30.02 -22.21 15.69
CA MET A 532 30.08 -22.18 17.16
C MET A 532 30.82 -23.38 17.77
N GLU A 533 30.85 -24.52 17.08
CA GLU A 533 31.63 -25.69 17.50
C GLU A 533 33.14 -25.38 17.54
N SER A 534 33.61 -24.45 16.71
CA SER A 534 35.02 -24.00 16.65
C SER A 534 35.35 -22.78 17.51
N ALA A 535 34.39 -22.27 18.31
CA ALA A 535 34.53 -21.03 19.07
C ALA A 535 35.75 -21.02 19.99
N GLU A 536 35.93 -22.08 20.77
CA GLU A 536 37.03 -22.20 21.73
C GLU A 536 38.40 -22.26 21.04
N ALA A 537 38.50 -23.01 19.94
CA ALA A 537 39.74 -23.07 19.16
C ALA A 537 40.12 -21.69 18.57
N MET A 538 39.13 -20.91 18.11
CA MET A 538 39.36 -19.56 17.57
C MET A 538 39.95 -18.61 18.61
N SER A 539 39.42 -18.59 19.83
CA SER A 539 39.93 -17.70 20.89
C SER A 539 41.26 -18.17 21.46
N ILE A 540 41.51 -19.48 21.58
CA ILE A 540 42.83 -20.02 21.98
C ILE A 540 43.90 -19.63 20.96
N ASN A 541 43.63 -19.81 19.67
CA ASN A 541 44.59 -19.43 18.63
C ASN A 541 44.87 -17.92 18.65
N PHE A 542 43.83 -17.11 18.83
CA PHE A 542 43.95 -15.66 18.94
C PHE A 542 44.84 -15.23 20.11
N LEU A 543 44.63 -15.80 21.30
CA LEU A 543 45.42 -15.47 22.49
C LEU A 543 46.85 -16.01 22.40
N THR A 544 47.05 -17.23 21.87
CA THR A 544 48.39 -17.79 21.66
C THR A 544 49.22 -16.97 20.67
N THR A 545 48.58 -16.49 19.59
CA THR A 545 49.19 -15.55 18.64
C THR A 545 49.64 -14.27 19.33
N ALA A 546 48.80 -13.73 20.21
CA ALA A 546 49.13 -12.52 20.98
C ALA A 546 50.35 -12.72 21.88
N VAL A 547 50.45 -13.87 22.58
CA VAL A 547 51.63 -14.19 23.41
C VAL A 547 52.89 -14.24 22.55
N GLY A 548 52.82 -14.94 21.42
CA GLY A 548 53.95 -15.04 20.48
C GLY A 548 54.40 -13.66 19.96
N ARG A 549 53.45 -12.76 19.68
CA ARG A 549 53.78 -11.39 19.27
C ARG A 549 54.49 -10.61 20.38
N TRP A 550 53.99 -10.67 21.61
CA TRP A 550 54.66 -9.98 22.74
C TRP A 550 56.06 -10.52 22.99
N GLU A 551 56.28 -11.82 22.82
CA GLU A 551 57.60 -12.46 22.91
C GLU A 551 58.54 -11.97 21.78
N GLN A 552 58.07 -11.93 20.52
CA GLN A 552 58.85 -11.43 19.39
C GLN A 552 59.18 -9.93 19.48
N GLU A 553 58.27 -9.13 20.01
CA GLU A 553 58.46 -7.69 20.21
C GLU A 553 59.31 -7.36 21.46
N GLY A 554 59.79 -8.37 22.20
CA GLY A 554 60.58 -8.19 23.41
C GLY A 554 59.81 -7.56 24.57
N LYS A 555 58.46 -7.63 24.55
CA LYS A 555 57.58 -7.09 25.60
C LYS A 555 57.53 -7.99 26.84
N ILE A 556 57.79 -9.28 26.65
CA ILE A 556 57.88 -10.32 27.69
C ILE A 556 59.04 -11.25 27.38
N ASP A 557 59.62 -11.87 28.41
CA ASP A 557 60.61 -12.93 28.25
C ASP A 557 59.97 -14.32 28.02
N GLY A 558 60.78 -15.33 27.71
CA GLY A 558 60.31 -16.69 27.41
C GLY A 558 59.62 -17.39 28.60
N ASP A 559 60.04 -17.11 29.83
CA ASP A 559 59.45 -17.68 31.05
C ASP A 559 58.08 -17.05 31.35
N GLN A 560 57.95 -15.75 31.13
CA GLN A 560 56.70 -15.01 31.18
C GLN A 560 55.73 -15.49 30.09
N ALA A 561 56.21 -15.74 28.87
CA ALA A 561 55.40 -16.29 27.78
C ALA A 561 54.88 -17.70 28.10
N ALA A 562 55.73 -18.58 28.65
CA ALA A 562 55.34 -19.92 29.08
C ALA A 562 54.29 -19.88 30.21
N THR A 563 54.49 -19.01 31.20
CA THR A 563 53.53 -18.80 32.30
C THR A 563 52.17 -18.32 31.79
N LEU A 564 52.18 -17.40 30.83
CA LEU A 564 50.96 -16.86 30.22
C LEU A 564 50.21 -17.94 29.43
N ARG A 565 50.92 -18.74 28.62
CA ARG A 565 50.33 -19.90 27.90
C ARG A 565 49.70 -20.91 28.86
N ASN A 566 50.37 -21.24 29.96
CA ASN A 566 49.84 -22.14 30.97
C ASN A 566 48.59 -21.57 31.67
N SER A 567 48.55 -20.25 31.91
CA SER A 567 47.39 -19.58 32.52
C SER A 567 46.13 -19.58 31.61
N LEU A 568 46.30 -19.65 30.29
CA LEU A 568 45.19 -19.73 29.33
C LEU A 568 44.46 -21.07 29.42
N GLY A 569 45.13 -22.14 29.86
CA GLY A 569 44.56 -23.47 30.06
C GLY A 569 43.91 -23.70 31.43
N ALA A 570 43.97 -22.73 32.35
CA ALA A 570 43.34 -22.85 33.67
C ALA A 570 41.79 -22.90 33.55
N SER A 571 41.13 -23.65 34.43
CA SER A 571 39.68 -23.90 34.39
C SER A 571 38.82 -22.62 34.38
N GLU A 572 39.23 -21.59 35.14
CA GLU A 572 38.55 -20.29 35.16
C GLU A 572 38.72 -19.50 33.86
N MET A 573 39.85 -19.69 33.16
CA MET A 573 40.18 -19.00 31.92
C MET A 573 39.53 -19.66 30.71
N SER A 574 39.49 -21.00 30.69
CA SER A 574 38.77 -21.80 29.68
C SER A 574 37.29 -21.38 29.57
N ALA A 575 36.63 -21.10 30.71
CA ALA A 575 35.25 -20.62 30.72
C ALA A 575 35.08 -19.27 29.99
N VAL A 576 36.03 -18.34 30.13
CA VAL A 576 36.00 -17.05 29.43
C VAL A 576 36.35 -17.20 27.95
N VAL A 577 37.35 -18.04 27.64
CA VAL A 577 37.84 -18.31 26.28
C VAL A 577 36.72 -18.81 25.37
N LYS A 578 35.85 -19.69 25.84
CA LYS A 578 34.69 -20.17 25.07
C LYS A 578 33.73 -19.04 24.67
N HIS A 579 33.41 -18.12 25.59
CA HIS A 579 32.50 -17.02 25.29
C HIS A 579 33.14 -15.91 24.45
N LEU A 580 34.45 -15.69 24.61
CA LEU A 580 35.24 -14.82 23.72
C LEU A 580 35.18 -15.33 22.28
N GLY A 581 35.40 -16.62 22.07
CA GLY A 581 35.31 -17.27 20.76
C GLY A 581 33.92 -17.11 20.12
N ALA A 582 32.87 -17.28 20.92
CA ALA A 582 31.50 -17.06 20.47
C ALA A 582 31.27 -15.60 20.03
N HIS A 583 31.79 -14.61 20.77
CA HIS A 583 31.72 -13.20 20.37
C HIS A 583 32.46 -12.90 19.07
N MET A 584 33.61 -13.54 18.83
CA MET A 584 34.34 -13.41 17.57
C MET A 584 33.54 -13.97 16.40
N ILE A 585 32.97 -15.18 16.53
CA ILE A 585 32.16 -15.78 15.46
C ILE A 585 30.87 -14.99 15.22
N LEU A 586 30.17 -14.55 16.26
CA LEU A 586 28.98 -13.70 16.12
C LEU A 586 29.31 -12.38 15.38
N SER A 587 30.54 -11.89 15.52
CA SER A 587 30.99 -10.68 14.81
C SER A 587 31.29 -10.92 13.34
N ILE A 588 31.65 -12.15 12.95
CA ILE A 588 31.99 -12.55 11.57
C ILE A 588 30.75 -13.02 10.82
N VAL A 589 29.93 -13.88 11.42
CA VAL A 589 28.83 -14.60 10.74
C VAL A 589 27.58 -13.74 10.59
N ILE A 590 27.32 -12.85 11.55
CA ILE A 590 26.23 -11.87 11.47
C ILE A 590 26.72 -10.69 10.61
N ALA A 591 27.14 -10.97 9.38
CA ALA A 591 27.52 -9.97 8.39
C ALA A 591 26.32 -9.54 7.54
N ILE A 592 25.21 -9.23 8.20
CA ILE A 592 24.01 -8.68 7.58
C ILE A 592 24.15 -7.15 7.54
N PRO A 593 23.72 -6.44 6.48
CA PRO A 593 23.80 -4.98 6.36
C PRO A 593 22.80 -4.22 7.25
N ILE A 594 22.54 -4.71 8.47
CA ILE A 594 21.74 -4.01 9.49
C ILE A 594 22.71 -3.46 10.55
N PRO A 595 22.95 -2.14 10.58
CA PRO A 595 23.78 -1.51 11.60
C PRO A 595 23.34 -1.91 13.01
N GLY A 596 24.30 -2.34 13.84
CA GLY A 596 24.04 -2.68 15.25
C GLY A 596 23.59 -4.12 15.54
N LEU A 597 23.23 -4.93 14.54
CA LEU A 597 22.77 -6.32 14.78
C LEU A 597 23.87 -7.20 15.40
N ARG A 598 25.12 -7.06 14.94
CA ARG A 598 26.30 -7.73 15.52
C ARG A 598 26.48 -7.40 17.01
N SER A 599 26.28 -6.13 17.34
CA SER A 599 26.39 -5.61 18.70
C SER A 599 25.29 -6.15 19.62
N LEU A 600 24.05 -6.17 19.14
CA LEU A 600 22.91 -6.74 19.85
C LEU A 600 23.07 -8.25 20.07
N ALA A 601 23.57 -8.99 19.08
CA ALA A 601 23.77 -10.43 19.20
C ALA A 601 24.78 -10.80 20.30
N ARG A 602 25.92 -10.09 20.39
CA ARG A 602 26.92 -10.28 21.46
C ARG A 602 26.40 -9.87 22.84
N ALA A 603 25.70 -8.74 22.91
CA ALA A 603 25.09 -8.28 24.16
C ALA A 603 24.02 -9.28 24.64
N GLY A 604 23.18 -9.76 23.72
CA GLY A 604 22.16 -10.79 23.96
C GLY A 604 22.77 -12.11 24.41
N TRP A 605 23.86 -12.56 23.78
CA TRP A 605 24.64 -13.73 24.23
C TRP A 605 25.07 -13.57 25.69
N THR A 606 25.77 -12.48 26.02
CA THR A 606 26.24 -12.24 27.39
C THR A 606 25.07 -12.15 28.39
N LEU A 607 23.98 -11.47 28.01
CA LEU A 607 22.78 -11.34 28.84
C LEU A 607 22.09 -12.68 29.09
N SER A 608 22.01 -13.54 28.07
CA SER A 608 21.38 -14.86 28.18
C SER A 608 22.04 -15.75 29.24
N PHE A 609 23.38 -15.78 29.31
CA PHE A 609 24.10 -16.55 30.31
C PHE A 609 23.93 -15.97 31.71
N ARG A 610 23.83 -14.64 31.82
CA ARG A 610 23.55 -13.97 33.08
C ARG A 610 22.14 -14.27 33.59
N LEU A 611 21.14 -14.26 32.70
CA LEU A 611 19.76 -14.64 33.03
C LEU A 611 19.66 -16.13 33.37
N LYS A 612 20.39 -17.00 32.66
CA LYS A 612 20.47 -18.43 32.97
C LYS A 612 21.07 -18.68 34.36
N GLY A 613 22.11 -17.94 34.75
CA GLY A 613 22.68 -17.99 36.09
C GLY A 613 21.70 -17.50 37.16
N LEU A 614 21.00 -16.39 36.92
CA LEU A 614 19.98 -15.87 37.82
C LEU A 614 18.83 -16.88 38.02
N TYR A 615 18.34 -17.44 36.92
CA TYR A 615 17.31 -18.48 36.92
C TYR A 615 17.77 -19.73 37.67
N GLY A 616 18.97 -20.25 37.35
CA GLY A 616 19.54 -21.40 38.05
C GLY A 616 19.66 -21.17 39.56
N ARG A 617 20.06 -19.96 39.98
CA ARG A 617 20.14 -19.61 41.40
C ARG A 617 18.76 -19.50 42.05
N ALA A 618 17.78 -18.96 41.34
CA ALA A 618 16.39 -18.83 41.81
C ALA A 618 15.71 -20.20 41.94
N THR A 619 16.01 -21.15 41.05
CA THR A 619 15.46 -22.52 41.07
C THR A 619 16.29 -23.52 41.87
N GLY A 620 17.35 -23.07 42.57
CA GLY A 620 18.22 -23.95 43.37
C GLY A 620 19.07 -24.95 42.55
N LYS A 621 19.20 -24.75 41.23
CA LYS A 621 19.95 -25.65 40.33
C LYS A 621 21.47 -25.41 40.35
N ILE A 622 21.89 -24.24 40.83
CA ILE A 622 23.31 -23.88 40.99
C ILE A 622 23.54 -23.25 42.37
N THR A 623 24.74 -23.44 42.89
CA THR A 623 25.23 -22.88 44.15
C THR A 623 25.46 -21.36 44.07
N LYS A 624 25.64 -20.73 45.23
CA LYS A 624 25.94 -19.29 45.31
C LYS A 624 27.32 -18.97 44.72
N GLU A 625 28.24 -19.91 44.79
CA GLU A 625 29.61 -19.85 44.31
C GLU A 625 29.63 -19.93 42.77
N GLU A 626 28.89 -20.88 42.18
CA GLU A 626 28.71 -20.98 40.73
C GLU A 626 28.03 -19.75 40.14
N TYR A 627 27.01 -19.20 40.81
CA TYR A 627 26.39 -17.94 40.38
C TYR A 627 27.38 -16.76 40.42
N ARG A 628 28.26 -16.70 41.43
CA ARG A 628 29.31 -15.68 41.51
C ARG A 628 30.32 -15.81 40.37
N ALA A 629 30.70 -17.03 39.99
CA ALA A 629 31.57 -17.29 38.84
C ALA A 629 30.92 -16.87 37.51
N ILE A 630 29.63 -17.17 37.29
CA ILE A 630 28.91 -16.71 36.10
C ILE A 630 28.86 -15.16 36.05
N LYS A 631 28.60 -14.52 37.19
CA LYS A 631 28.51 -13.05 37.27
C LYS A 631 29.86 -12.36 37.02
N SER A 632 30.97 -12.97 37.42
CA SER A 632 32.32 -12.44 37.21
C SER A 632 32.78 -12.53 35.74
N ILE A 633 32.26 -13.51 34.99
CA ILE A 633 32.49 -13.68 33.55
C ILE A 633 31.57 -12.74 32.74
N HIS A 634 30.26 -12.74 33.02
CA HIS A 634 29.24 -11.97 32.29
C HIS A 634 28.93 -10.61 32.96
N THR A 635 29.96 -9.78 33.13
CA THR A 635 29.84 -8.49 33.83
C THR A 635 29.03 -7.47 33.02
N VAL A 636 28.55 -6.41 33.70
CA VAL A 636 27.88 -5.29 33.00
C VAL A 636 28.84 -4.62 32.02
N LYS A 637 30.13 -4.54 32.35
CA LYS A 637 31.17 -3.96 31.48
C LYS A 637 31.29 -4.75 30.17
N VAL A 638 31.26 -6.09 30.24
CA VAL A 638 31.29 -6.96 29.06
C VAL A 638 30.07 -6.72 28.17
N MET A 639 28.87 -6.58 28.75
CA MET A 639 27.64 -6.30 27.98
C MET A 639 27.67 -4.93 27.30
N LEU A 640 28.07 -3.88 28.03
CA LEU A 640 28.17 -2.53 27.47
C LEU A 640 29.21 -2.48 26.36
N LEU A 641 30.37 -3.10 26.56
CA LEU A 641 31.43 -3.13 25.54
C LEU A 641 31.03 -3.99 24.34
N ALA A 642 30.26 -5.07 24.54
CA ALA A 642 29.73 -5.90 23.45
C ALA A 642 28.83 -5.12 22.47
N LEU A 643 28.16 -4.07 22.96
CA LEU A 643 27.33 -3.17 22.15
C LEU A 643 28.15 -2.22 21.26
N VAL A 644 29.42 -1.98 21.60
CA VAL A 644 30.28 -1.06 20.85
C VAL A 644 30.70 -1.71 19.53
N PRO A 645 30.44 -1.06 18.37
CA PRO A 645 30.94 -1.54 17.08
C PRO A 645 32.47 -1.68 17.08
N VAL A 646 33.01 -2.62 16.31
CA VAL A 646 34.45 -2.92 16.18
C VAL A 646 35.09 -3.54 17.42
N VAL A 647 34.92 -2.96 18.61
CA VAL A 647 35.59 -3.41 19.86
C VAL A 647 34.81 -4.50 20.58
N GLY A 648 33.49 -4.62 20.33
CA GLY A 648 32.63 -5.56 21.04
C GLY A 648 32.97 -7.05 20.86
N ALA A 649 33.72 -7.42 19.81
CA ALA A 649 34.23 -8.78 19.64
C ALA A 649 35.19 -9.20 20.76
N ALA A 650 35.92 -8.25 21.33
CA ALA A 650 36.89 -8.44 22.41
C ALA A 650 36.31 -8.09 23.79
N SER A 651 34.98 -7.97 23.93
CA SER A 651 34.37 -7.41 25.14
C SER A 651 34.68 -8.20 26.41
N TYR A 652 34.98 -9.50 26.30
CA TYR A 652 35.39 -10.32 27.44
C TYR A 652 36.74 -9.94 28.05
N ALA A 653 37.54 -9.10 27.39
CA ALA A 653 38.76 -8.54 27.96
C ALA A 653 38.53 -7.72 29.25
N VAL A 654 37.32 -7.20 29.44
CA VAL A 654 36.91 -6.49 30.67
C VAL A 654 36.12 -7.36 31.65
N SER A 655 36.10 -8.68 31.47
CA SER A 655 35.59 -9.61 32.49
C SER A 655 36.54 -9.66 33.69
N ASP A 656 36.02 -10.00 34.87
CA ASP A 656 36.83 -9.97 36.10
C ASP A 656 38.02 -10.95 36.06
N PRO A 657 37.91 -12.19 35.51
CA PRO A 657 39.07 -13.07 35.34
C PRO A 657 40.11 -12.51 34.38
N MET A 658 39.70 -11.86 33.29
CA MET A 658 40.61 -11.25 32.32
C MET A 658 41.32 -10.01 32.88
N LEU A 659 40.62 -9.16 33.65
CA LEU A 659 41.23 -8.00 34.29
C LEU A 659 42.29 -8.37 35.33
N LYS A 660 42.17 -9.54 35.96
CA LYS A 660 43.16 -10.09 36.90
C LYS A 660 44.29 -10.87 36.22
N GLY A 661 44.16 -11.17 34.93
CA GLY A 661 45.08 -11.98 34.14
C GLY A 661 45.42 -11.35 32.78
N PRO A 662 45.27 -12.07 31.65
CA PRO A 662 45.74 -11.63 30.32
C PRO A 662 44.83 -10.59 29.63
N GLY A 663 43.97 -9.86 30.33
CA GLY A 663 43.01 -8.93 29.68
C GLY A 663 43.68 -7.84 28.84
N ARG A 664 44.88 -7.39 29.23
CA ARG A 664 45.70 -6.46 28.44
C ARG A 664 46.22 -7.08 27.14
N LEU A 665 46.61 -8.36 27.19
CA LEU A 665 47.02 -9.13 26.01
C LEU A 665 45.91 -9.16 24.97
N LEU A 666 44.69 -9.46 25.41
CA LEU A 666 43.51 -9.50 24.54
C LEU A 666 43.18 -8.11 23.95
N MET A 667 43.25 -7.05 24.75
CA MET A 667 43.02 -5.69 24.26
C MET A 667 44.08 -5.25 23.24
N ASP A 668 45.36 -5.56 23.50
CA ASP A 668 46.46 -5.20 22.61
C ASP A 668 46.41 -5.96 21.29
N GLU A 669 46.11 -7.26 21.33
CA GLU A 669 45.91 -8.07 20.12
C GLU A 669 44.71 -7.57 19.32
N SER A 670 43.59 -7.28 19.98
CA SER A 670 42.39 -6.75 19.30
C SER A 670 42.65 -5.38 18.67
N ALA A 671 43.35 -4.50 19.37
CA ALA A 671 43.69 -3.17 18.88
C ALA A 671 44.66 -3.22 17.68
N SER A 672 45.58 -4.19 17.66
CA SER A 672 46.54 -4.36 16.55
C SER A 672 45.89 -4.73 15.21
N ARG A 673 44.72 -5.37 15.25
CA ARG A 673 43.96 -5.78 14.06
C ARG A 673 43.02 -4.70 13.54
N LEU A 674 43.07 -3.48 14.11
CA LEU A 674 42.31 -2.36 13.59
C LEU A 674 42.81 -1.95 12.19
N PRO A 675 41.90 -1.67 11.25
CA PRO A 675 42.26 -1.31 9.88
C PRO A 675 42.98 0.06 9.82
N PHE A 676 43.50 0.41 8.64
CA PHE A 676 44.11 1.71 8.35
C PHE A 676 45.32 2.09 9.23
N LYS A 677 46.03 1.09 9.77
CA LYS A 677 47.16 1.28 10.70
C LYS A 677 46.77 2.12 11.93
N LEU A 678 45.49 2.08 12.34
CA LEU A 678 44.98 2.87 13.47
C LEU A 678 45.72 2.57 14.78
N TYR A 679 46.13 1.32 14.98
CA TYR A 679 46.95 0.93 16.13
C TYR A 679 48.20 1.80 16.31
N THR A 680 48.95 1.99 15.23
CA THR A 680 50.16 2.83 15.20
C THR A 680 49.82 4.31 15.23
N ARG A 681 48.85 4.76 14.41
CA ARG A 681 48.47 6.19 14.30
C ARG A 681 47.96 6.78 15.61
N LEU A 682 47.15 6.01 16.35
CA LEU A 682 46.59 6.43 17.63
C LEU A 682 47.49 6.07 18.82
N HIS A 683 48.69 5.52 18.56
CA HIS A 683 49.64 5.11 19.60
C HIS A 683 49.01 4.20 20.67
N LEU A 684 48.11 3.30 20.27
CA LEU A 684 47.31 2.50 21.19
C LEU A 684 48.16 1.59 22.08
N ALA A 685 49.34 1.18 21.59
CA ALA A 685 50.34 0.44 22.36
C ALA A 685 50.67 1.09 23.71
N ARG A 686 50.60 2.42 23.85
CA ARG A 686 50.84 3.12 25.14
C ARG A 686 49.82 2.76 26.23
N PHE A 687 48.62 2.36 25.83
CA PHE A 687 47.51 2.04 26.73
C PHE A 687 47.27 0.54 26.87
N THR A 688 47.65 -0.26 25.85
CA THR A 688 47.34 -1.69 25.79
C THR A 688 48.54 -2.61 26.03
N ALA A 689 49.78 -2.17 25.74
CA ALA A 689 50.98 -2.99 25.93
C ALA A 689 51.34 -3.16 27.43
N PRO A 690 52.07 -4.22 27.81
CA PRO A 690 52.59 -4.35 29.16
C PRO A 690 53.56 -3.20 29.46
N ARG A 691 53.57 -2.70 30.69
CA ARG A 691 54.59 -1.74 31.13
C ARG A 691 55.90 -2.51 31.24
N THR A 692 56.79 -2.36 30.27
CA THR A 692 58.14 -2.95 30.34
C THR A 692 58.86 -2.41 31.56
N THR A 693 59.15 -3.28 32.53
CA THR A 693 60.32 -3.09 33.40
C THR A 693 61.54 -3.45 32.56
N MET A 694 62.06 -2.50 31.79
CA MET A 694 63.40 -2.69 31.23
C MET A 694 64.39 -2.66 32.40
N ALA A 695 65.08 -3.78 32.63
CA ALA A 695 66.36 -3.75 33.31
C ALA A 695 67.30 -2.85 32.48
N ALA A 696 67.97 -1.92 33.15
CA ALA A 696 68.88 -0.97 32.52
C ALA A 696 70.01 -1.70 31.78
N GLY A 697 70.20 -1.38 30.50
CA GLY A 697 71.42 -1.71 29.76
C GLY A 697 71.32 -2.95 28.85
N ALA A 698 70.63 -2.82 27.73
CA ALA A 698 70.94 -3.62 26.53
C ALA A 698 70.57 -2.82 25.28
N THR A 699 71.56 -2.20 24.66
CA THR A 699 71.48 -1.66 23.29
C THR A 699 71.40 -2.81 22.30
N VAL A 700 70.29 -2.92 21.57
CA VAL A 700 70.17 -3.79 20.40
C VAL A 700 69.91 -2.93 19.18
N THR A 701 70.89 -2.87 18.28
CA THR A 701 70.78 -2.35 16.91
C THR A 701 69.89 -3.26 16.08
N LEU A 702 68.82 -2.72 15.48
CA LEU A 702 67.97 -3.43 14.52
C LEU A 702 68.57 -3.37 13.11
N PRO A 703 68.69 -4.48 12.36
CA PRO A 703 68.95 -4.44 10.93
C PRO A 703 67.65 -4.11 10.16
N ALA A 704 67.79 -3.41 9.03
CA ALA A 704 66.66 -2.99 8.19
C ALA A 704 65.90 -4.21 7.58
N PRO A 705 64.57 -4.14 7.43
CA PRO A 705 63.80 -5.26 6.90
C PRO A 705 63.91 -5.36 5.37
N ALA A 706 64.46 -6.47 4.89
CA ALA A 706 64.26 -6.92 3.51
C ALA A 706 62.88 -7.57 3.42
N ILE A 707 61.96 -6.93 2.69
CA ILE A 707 60.63 -7.49 2.40
C ILE A 707 60.70 -8.12 1.02
N SER A 708 60.68 -9.46 0.95
CA SER A 708 60.29 -10.22 -0.24
C SER A 708 58.87 -10.74 -0.02
N VAL A 709 57.89 -10.12 -0.68
CA VAL A 709 56.50 -10.60 -0.72
C VAL A 709 56.37 -11.60 -1.86
N THR A 710 55.82 -12.78 -1.58
CA THR A 710 55.49 -13.78 -2.62
C THR A 710 54.11 -13.48 -3.24
N PRO A 711 53.89 -13.81 -4.53
CA PRO A 711 52.69 -13.39 -5.29
C PRO A 711 51.35 -14.03 -4.87
N GLU A 712 51.35 -15.05 -4.01
CA GLU A 712 50.12 -15.77 -3.64
C GLU A 712 49.19 -14.97 -2.71
N ALA A 713 49.71 -13.99 -1.97
CA ALA A 713 48.90 -13.20 -1.02
C ALA A 713 48.00 -12.13 -1.67
N GLU A 714 48.31 -11.70 -2.90
CA GLU A 714 47.47 -10.74 -3.64
C GLU A 714 46.26 -11.41 -4.32
N HIS A 715 46.33 -12.73 -4.58
CA HIS A 715 45.26 -13.42 -5.30
C HIS A 715 44.04 -13.74 -4.41
N GLU A 716 44.26 -14.11 -3.13
CA GLU A 716 43.17 -14.37 -2.17
C GLU A 716 42.40 -13.10 -1.75
N THR A 717 43.08 -11.95 -1.72
CA THR A 717 42.44 -10.67 -1.35
C THR A 717 41.63 -10.07 -2.50
N ALA A 718 41.99 -10.35 -3.75
CA ALA A 718 41.22 -9.94 -4.93
C ALA A 718 39.93 -10.77 -5.13
N GLU A 719 39.93 -12.05 -4.76
CA GLU A 719 38.75 -12.92 -4.87
C GLU A 719 37.69 -12.63 -3.80
N ALA A 720 38.12 -12.26 -2.59
CA ALA A 720 37.23 -11.84 -1.51
C ALA A 720 36.44 -10.54 -1.84
N TYR A 721 36.97 -9.67 -2.69
CA TYR A 721 36.28 -8.44 -3.12
C TYR A 721 35.34 -8.64 -4.33
N ARG A 722 35.55 -9.68 -5.15
CA ARG A 722 34.61 -10.03 -6.24
C ARG A 722 33.36 -10.77 -5.77
N ILE A 723 33.43 -11.47 -4.65
CA ILE A 723 32.27 -12.16 -4.05
C ILE A 723 31.35 -11.18 -3.28
N ALA A 724 31.80 -9.94 -3.06
CA ALA A 724 31.05 -8.89 -2.37
C ALA A 724 30.42 -7.82 -3.30
N ALA A 725 30.57 -7.97 -4.62
CA ALA A 725 29.86 -7.22 -5.65
C ALA A 725 28.87 -8.16 -6.35
#